data_AF-A0A0F9HIX4-F1
#
_entry.id   AF-A0A0F9HIX4-F1
#
_cell.length_a   1.000
_cell.length_b   1.000
_cell.length_c   1.000
_cell.angle_alpha   90.00
_cell.angle_beta   90.00
_cell.angle_gamma   90.00
#
_symmetry.space_group_name_H-M   'P 1'
#
loop_
_entity.id
_entity.type
_entity.pdbx_description
1 polymer ?
#
loop_
_entity_poly.entity_id
_entity_poly.type
_entity_poly.pdbx_seq_one_letter_code
_entity_poly.pdbx_strand_id
1 'polypeptide(L)'
;VSGEGQLGILGIGEGPGKNEDKKGIQFIGEAGRLWQKYLDPHGIDIHRDMHLDNGVQCRPPGNRKPTSQEVSYCRNRVRNNINQLRPKFIWLLGETAVRSFYGTRFRNLTIARWHRLCIPDQQTGAWVIPLYHPSFALRANKDKNKVAMFERDLEFAVSCLNLPPPQFTDPASLVTVVTDYNQIIEWLDWLLECAEQYQFAAAIDFETSNLKPMYSSAQKIWTCSIATSGTQSVSFPISYTGHLMHEQERHVLQKLSRVMGHPNILKVAHNLPFEDLWTNGIMGVSVNGWHWCTMNGAHVLDCRKMYSGLKFQAYIKYGVEGYDKETAPLMTKFHEGTDINMLDTLPLEKLLRYGGVDSLISMWLYMDQHPVLTNPEDPISGAWTLTMGGLIALSHATVLGIEMDQLYYMEATRSLQDRMDELLTKIIRGKVAIEFRKITGKPLKVVNKDFSAGDLRVVLYDILGVSKVKTTATGLKSVDAEVVESIDDPWAKDLTEWRKMYKILNTYMAQFIREISPHGRMHPFFPMHTARTFRGSSTNPNFHNIPNRDEEAKAITRKGIMPSHGRRIAAVDFGSQEVRVAAILSQDAKLMWYCSQDDSDIHMDVTSRIWAADIDLITTLIRFHSKSGFVFAEIYGSFYVNCAVFLWEVSADLELKDGISLRQHLLNQGIISGPANAKAKYKIKGKMQTISRHLYQFIDHVKQIEKWFWGEFPGLREWQTRMVKEYQQTGGIEMPFGYVRNDLLNNNKIFNGAIQGTAFHILIWCYIELHKYCQTKWRTDQLGQIHDEIVYDMADGEIQPVLNTTEDVMTTQVRERYDWINVPLVIEPEVTDIDVGWYYKKPMIKENDVWVYKPVTAQ
;
A
#
# COMPACT_ATOMS: atom_id res chain seq x y z
N VAL A 1 5.04 -41.03 4.93
CA VAL A 1 4.16 -40.88 3.75
C VAL A 1 3.13 -42.00 3.79
N SER A 2 1.86 -41.70 3.53
CA SER A 2 0.78 -42.68 3.31
C SER A 2 0.10 -42.42 1.95
N GLY A 3 -0.86 -43.28 1.57
CA GLY A 3 -1.62 -43.15 0.31
C GLY A 3 -0.91 -43.75 -0.91
N GLU A 4 -1.68 -44.06 -1.96
CA GLU A 4 -1.23 -44.79 -3.15
C GLU A 4 -0.70 -43.89 -4.28
N GLY A 5 -1.16 -42.64 -4.37
CA GLY A 5 -0.65 -41.66 -5.33
C GLY A 5 -1.01 -41.93 -6.80
N GLN A 6 -2.17 -42.54 -7.09
CA GLN A 6 -2.55 -42.94 -8.45
C GLN A 6 -2.55 -41.77 -9.47
N LEU A 7 -2.87 -40.55 -9.03
CA LEU A 7 -2.84 -39.35 -9.89
C LEU A 7 -1.48 -38.62 -9.88
N GLY A 8 -0.48 -39.17 -9.18
CA GLY A 8 0.85 -38.55 -9.05
C GLY A 8 0.85 -37.26 -8.21
N ILE A 9 -0.11 -37.12 -7.30
CA ILE A 9 -0.25 -35.94 -6.42
C ILE A 9 0.43 -36.22 -5.07
N LEU A 10 1.19 -35.26 -4.55
CA LEU A 10 1.70 -35.26 -3.19
C LEU A 10 1.06 -34.13 -2.38
N GLY A 11 0.20 -34.46 -1.42
CA GLY A 11 -0.37 -33.53 -0.45
C GLY A 11 0.52 -33.39 0.78
N ILE A 12 0.97 -32.18 1.09
CA ILE A 12 1.81 -31.88 2.26
C ILE A 12 1.01 -31.05 3.27
N GLY A 13 0.72 -31.63 4.43
CA GLY A 13 0.02 -31.00 5.55
C GLY A 13 0.93 -30.28 6.56
N GLU A 14 0.36 -29.85 7.67
CA GLU A 14 1.09 -29.15 8.74
C GLU A 14 1.92 -30.10 9.62
N GLY A 15 1.26 -31.07 10.23
CA GLY A 15 1.84 -32.04 11.17
C GLY A 15 0.75 -33.00 11.65
N PRO A 16 1.10 -34.22 12.09
CA PRO A 16 0.11 -35.24 12.39
C PRO A 16 -0.72 -34.86 13.62
N GLY A 17 -2.04 -35.02 13.53
CA GLY A 17 -2.94 -34.98 14.67
C GLY A 17 -2.81 -36.22 15.57
N LYS A 18 -3.49 -36.23 16.72
CA LYS A 18 -3.45 -37.36 17.69
C LYS A 18 -3.71 -38.73 17.06
N ASN A 19 -4.75 -38.83 16.23
CA ASN A 19 -5.15 -40.09 15.63
C ASN A 19 -4.25 -40.48 14.46
N GLU A 20 -3.78 -39.49 13.70
CA GLU A 20 -2.86 -39.67 12.57
C GLU A 20 -1.53 -40.22 13.07
N ASP A 21 -0.99 -39.63 14.15
CA ASP A 21 0.24 -40.07 14.82
C ASP A 21 0.11 -41.51 15.36
N LYS A 22 -1.03 -41.85 15.98
CA LYS A 22 -1.28 -43.20 16.51
C LYS A 22 -1.39 -44.26 15.41
N LYS A 23 -1.99 -43.93 14.27
CA LYS A 23 -2.25 -44.89 13.18
C LYS A 23 -1.20 -44.88 12.08
N GLY A 24 -0.33 -43.87 12.03
CA GLY A 24 0.65 -43.69 10.96
C GLY A 24 0.06 -43.24 9.61
N ILE A 25 -1.20 -42.79 9.59
CA ILE A 25 -1.91 -42.39 8.36
C ILE A 25 -2.29 -40.91 8.48
N GLN A 26 -1.88 -40.09 7.51
CA GLN A 26 -2.16 -38.65 7.48
C GLN A 26 -3.62 -38.37 7.08
N PHE A 27 -4.16 -37.20 7.44
CA PHE A 27 -5.50 -36.71 7.02
C PHE A 27 -6.71 -37.62 7.36
N ILE A 28 -6.64 -38.44 8.40
CA ILE A 28 -7.82 -39.21 8.88
C ILE A 28 -8.68 -38.46 9.91
N GLY A 29 -8.28 -37.23 10.28
CA GLY A 29 -9.01 -36.35 11.20
C GLY A 29 -10.13 -35.55 10.54
N GLU A 30 -10.70 -34.59 11.30
CA GLU A 30 -11.75 -33.69 10.80
C GLU A 30 -11.32 -32.88 9.56
N ALA A 31 -10.07 -32.41 9.55
CA ALA A 31 -9.53 -31.63 8.44
C ALA A 31 -9.49 -32.45 7.14
N GLY A 32 -9.06 -33.72 7.20
CA GLY A 32 -9.01 -34.57 6.02
C GLY A 32 -10.39 -35.06 5.56
N ARG A 33 -11.32 -35.34 6.48
CA ARG A 33 -12.73 -35.57 6.10
C ARG A 33 -13.37 -34.37 5.39
N LEU A 34 -13.07 -33.15 5.86
CA LEU A 34 -13.54 -31.95 5.17
C LEU A 34 -12.91 -31.83 3.79
N TRP A 35 -11.61 -32.09 3.67
CA TRP A 35 -10.90 -32.05 2.40
C TRP A 35 -11.47 -33.06 1.39
N GLN A 36 -11.67 -34.31 1.82
CA GLN A 36 -12.31 -35.35 1.02
C GLN A 36 -13.69 -34.92 0.55
N LYS A 37 -14.53 -34.38 1.44
CA LYS A 37 -15.87 -33.89 1.10
C LYS A 37 -15.87 -32.89 -0.07
N TYR A 38 -14.89 -31.99 -0.14
CA TYR A 38 -14.80 -31.02 -1.23
C TYR A 38 -14.17 -31.58 -2.51
N LEU A 39 -13.44 -32.69 -2.42
CA LEU A 39 -12.86 -33.38 -3.56
C LEU A 39 -13.77 -34.46 -4.16
N ASP A 40 -14.74 -34.97 -3.39
CA ASP A 40 -15.73 -35.95 -3.86
C ASP A 40 -16.43 -35.56 -5.18
N PRO A 41 -16.89 -34.29 -5.37
CA PRO A 41 -17.52 -33.88 -6.63
C PRO A 41 -16.58 -33.93 -7.84
N HIS A 42 -15.26 -33.93 -7.60
CA HIS A 42 -14.23 -34.04 -8.64
C HIS A 42 -13.74 -35.48 -8.83
N GLY A 43 -14.29 -36.45 -8.11
CA GLY A 43 -13.92 -37.86 -8.21
C GLY A 43 -12.55 -38.21 -7.61
N ILE A 44 -11.97 -37.32 -6.80
CA ILE A 44 -10.63 -37.48 -6.23
C ILE A 44 -10.74 -38.02 -4.79
N ASP A 45 -10.13 -39.18 -4.54
CA ASP A 45 -9.97 -39.76 -3.21
C ASP A 45 -8.56 -39.46 -2.69
N ILE A 46 -8.45 -38.79 -1.53
CA ILE A 46 -7.15 -38.31 -1.02
C ILE A 46 -6.19 -39.44 -0.63
N HIS A 47 -6.67 -40.66 -0.39
CA HIS A 47 -5.84 -41.80 0.00
C HIS A 47 -5.46 -42.70 -1.19
N ARG A 48 -6.35 -42.83 -2.18
CA ARG A 48 -6.09 -43.54 -3.44
C ARG A 48 -5.25 -42.68 -4.39
N ASP A 49 -5.64 -41.43 -4.59
CA ASP A 49 -5.10 -40.63 -5.69
C ASP A 49 -3.86 -39.82 -5.29
N MET A 50 -3.63 -39.62 -3.98
CA MET A 50 -2.52 -38.83 -3.46
C MET A 50 -1.59 -39.65 -2.57
N HIS A 51 -0.31 -39.31 -2.62
CA HIS A 51 0.59 -39.52 -1.50
C HIS A 51 0.40 -38.38 -0.49
N LEU A 52 0.44 -38.71 0.80
CA LEU A 52 0.21 -37.77 1.88
C LEU A 52 1.42 -37.70 2.80
N ASP A 53 1.88 -36.48 3.02
CA ASP A 53 3.02 -36.17 3.89
C ASP A 53 2.72 -34.95 4.77
N ASN A 54 3.62 -34.63 5.70
CA ASN A 54 3.50 -33.45 6.55
C ASN A 54 4.81 -32.64 6.57
N GLY A 55 4.68 -31.32 6.66
CA GLY A 55 5.82 -30.41 6.84
C GLY A 55 6.60 -30.69 8.13
N VAL A 56 5.93 -31.21 9.16
CA VAL A 56 6.54 -31.79 10.37
C VAL A 56 6.04 -33.22 10.58
N GLN A 57 6.97 -34.17 10.73
CA GLN A 57 6.67 -35.60 10.76
C GLN A 57 6.20 -36.12 12.12
N CYS A 58 6.46 -35.36 13.19
CA CYS A 58 6.08 -35.71 14.55
C CYS A 58 4.92 -34.84 15.02
N ARG A 59 4.07 -35.39 15.90
CA ARG A 59 2.95 -34.65 16.48
C ARG A 59 3.43 -33.51 17.40
N PRO A 60 3.08 -32.25 17.12
CA PRO A 60 3.40 -31.15 18.01
C PRO A 60 2.68 -31.28 19.37
N PRO A 61 3.29 -30.85 20.48
CA PRO A 61 2.64 -30.85 21.80
C PRO A 61 1.27 -30.15 21.76
N GLY A 62 0.22 -30.85 22.19
CA GLY A 62 -1.15 -30.31 22.19
C GLY A 62 -1.74 -30.01 20.80
N ASN A 63 -1.20 -30.58 19.72
CA ASN A 63 -1.57 -30.25 18.33
C ASN A 63 -1.41 -28.74 18.01
N ARG A 64 -0.49 -28.04 18.68
CA ARG A 64 -0.19 -26.64 18.36
C ARG A 64 0.39 -26.53 16.95
N LYS A 65 0.34 -25.31 16.38
CA LYS A 65 1.08 -25.01 15.16
C LYS A 65 2.58 -25.31 15.36
N PRO A 66 3.25 -26.01 14.43
CA PRO A 66 4.68 -26.24 14.52
C PRO A 66 5.48 -24.94 14.51
N THR A 67 6.59 -24.95 15.24
CA THR A 67 7.57 -23.86 15.27
C THR A 67 8.42 -23.86 14.01
N SER A 68 9.03 -22.71 13.69
CA SER A 68 9.99 -22.60 12.58
C SER A 68 11.15 -23.61 12.69
N GLN A 69 11.56 -23.94 13.92
CA GLN A 69 12.65 -24.87 14.19
C GLN A 69 12.24 -26.32 13.94
N GLU A 70 11.04 -26.72 14.35
CA GLU A 70 10.53 -28.07 14.06
C GLU A 70 10.39 -28.30 12.55
N VAL A 71 9.91 -27.28 11.83
CA VAL A 71 9.82 -27.29 10.36
C VAL A 71 11.19 -27.39 9.72
N SER A 72 12.19 -26.66 10.22
CA SER A 72 13.54 -26.71 9.64
C SER A 72 14.20 -28.08 9.82
N TYR A 73 14.03 -28.73 10.98
CA TYR A 73 14.56 -30.07 11.21
C TYR A 73 13.92 -31.14 10.32
N CYS A 74 12.62 -31.01 10.01
CA CYS A 74 11.93 -31.98 9.16
C CYS A 74 12.14 -31.75 7.65
N ARG A 75 12.65 -30.60 7.23
CA ARG A 75 12.76 -30.20 5.82
C ARG A 75 13.49 -31.22 4.95
N ASN A 76 14.63 -31.74 5.41
CA ASN A 76 15.41 -32.71 4.62
C ASN A 76 14.63 -34.01 4.40
N ARG A 77 13.78 -34.42 5.35
CA ARG A 77 12.91 -35.60 5.19
C ARG A 77 11.85 -35.35 4.12
N VAL A 78 11.18 -34.20 4.17
CA VAL A 78 10.19 -33.81 3.15
C VAL A 78 10.83 -33.78 1.76
N ARG A 79 12.02 -33.19 1.63
CA ARG A 79 12.77 -33.16 0.36
C ARG A 79 13.13 -34.56 -0.13
N ASN A 80 13.59 -35.44 0.76
CA ASN A 80 13.90 -36.83 0.40
C ASN A 80 12.65 -37.57 -0.07
N ASN A 81 11.51 -37.38 0.60
CA ASN A 81 10.24 -37.98 0.18
C ASN A 81 9.83 -37.50 -1.22
N ILE A 82 9.91 -36.19 -1.50
CA ILE A 82 9.61 -35.64 -2.84
C ILE A 82 10.53 -36.26 -3.89
N ASN A 83 11.83 -36.33 -3.64
CA ASN A 83 12.81 -36.90 -4.57
C ASN A 83 12.57 -38.39 -4.84
N GLN A 84 12.09 -39.14 -3.84
CA GLN A 84 11.77 -40.56 -3.97
C GLN A 84 10.46 -40.78 -4.75
N LEU A 85 9.42 -40.01 -4.42
CA LEU A 85 8.09 -40.17 -5.01
C LEU A 85 7.99 -39.59 -6.43
N ARG A 86 8.80 -38.57 -6.75
CA ARG A 86 8.78 -37.83 -8.03
C ARG A 86 7.34 -37.46 -8.46
N PRO A 87 6.58 -36.75 -7.60
CA PRO A 87 5.20 -36.41 -7.90
C PRO A 87 5.11 -35.48 -9.12
N LYS A 88 3.99 -35.56 -9.85
CA LYS A 88 3.64 -34.61 -10.92
C LYS A 88 3.12 -33.29 -10.35
N PHE A 89 2.38 -33.39 -9.24
CA PHE A 89 1.76 -32.25 -8.56
C PHE A 89 2.08 -32.28 -7.07
N ILE A 90 2.40 -31.13 -6.49
CA ILE A 90 2.67 -30.98 -5.05
C ILE A 90 1.71 -29.96 -4.46
N TRP A 91 0.79 -30.41 -3.61
CA TRP A 91 -0.18 -29.53 -2.95
C TRP A 91 0.33 -29.16 -1.56
N LEU A 92 0.63 -27.88 -1.34
CA LEU A 92 1.14 -27.38 -0.06
C LEU A 92 -0.01 -26.82 0.78
N LEU A 93 -0.49 -27.59 1.76
CA LEU A 93 -1.65 -27.25 2.56
C LEU A 93 -1.26 -26.40 3.77
N GLY A 94 -1.41 -25.09 3.62
CA GLY A 94 -1.20 -24.08 4.66
C GLY A 94 0.26 -23.62 4.81
N GLU A 95 0.43 -22.64 5.69
CA GLU A 95 1.73 -21.94 5.85
C GLU A 95 2.88 -22.87 6.27
N THR A 96 2.59 -23.89 7.08
CA THR A 96 3.60 -24.84 7.55
C THR A 96 4.18 -25.65 6.38
N ALA A 97 3.34 -26.11 5.45
CA ALA A 97 3.76 -26.83 4.25
C ALA A 97 4.56 -25.93 3.29
N VAL A 98 4.11 -24.67 3.10
CA VAL A 98 4.86 -23.66 2.34
C VAL A 98 6.24 -23.43 2.96
N ARG A 99 6.33 -23.34 4.30
CA ARG A 99 7.60 -23.16 5.03
C ARG A 99 8.52 -24.38 5.00
N SER A 100 7.96 -25.59 4.99
CA SER A 100 8.78 -26.79 4.83
C SER A 100 9.39 -26.84 3.45
N PHE A 101 8.63 -26.51 2.41
CA PHE A 101 9.09 -26.57 1.01
C PHE A 101 10.02 -25.39 0.64
N TYR A 102 9.60 -24.15 0.90
CA TYR A 102 10.29 -22.93 0.44
C TYR A 102 11.23 -22.28 1.45
N GLY A 103 11.32 -22.81 2.68
CA GLY A 103 12.01 -22.16 3.80
C GLY A 103 13.48 -21.78 3.60
N THR A 104 14.16 -22.39 2.64
CA THR A 104 15.57 -22.08 2.28
C THR A 104 15.71 -21.28 0.98
N ARG A 105 14.62 -21.07 0.26
CA ARG A 105 14.58 -20.48 -1.09
C ARG A 105 14.00 -19.07 -1.08
N PHE A 106 12.93 -18.86 -0.30
CA PHE A 106 12.23 -17.59 -0.23
C PHE A 106 12.00 -17.12 1.20
N ARG A 107 11.91 -15.79 1.34
CA ARG A 107 11.42 -15.12 2.56
C ARG A 107 9.92 -14.85 2.42
N ASN A 108 9.25 -14.54 3.53
CA ASN A 108 7.81 -14.21 3.58
C ASN A 108 6.91 -15.32 2.98
N LEU A 109 6.82 -16.43 3.71
CA LEU A 109 6.13 -17.67 3.31
C LEU A 109 4.70 -17.75 3.83
N THR A 110 4.02 -16.61 3.96
CA THR A 110 2.63 -16.56 4.43
C THR A 110 1.70 -17.14 3.38
N ILE A 111 0.79 -18.03 3.77
CA ILE A 111 -0.13 -18.65 2.80
C ILE A 111 -0.98 -17.62 2.02
N ALA A 112 -1.30 -16.49 2.64
CA ALA A 112 -2.04 -15.39 1.99
C ALA A 112 -1.33 -14.78 0.75
N ARG A 113 -0.01 -15.00 0.58
CA ARG A 113 0.75 -14.61 -0.62
C ARG A 113 0.84 -15.74 -1.64
N TRP A 114 0.92 -16.98 -1.18
CA TRP A 114 1.31 -18.13 -1.99
C TRP A 114 0.14 -18.96 -2.50
N HIS A 115 -1.04 -18.86 -1.88
CA HIS A 115 -2.19 -19.67 -2.27
C HIS A 115 -2.62 -19.41 -3.72
N ARG A 116 -3.34 -20.34 -4.36
CA ARG A 116 -3.88 -20.15 -5.73
C ARG A 116 -2.81 -19.72 -6.75
N LEU A 117 -1.66 -20.41 -6.70
CA LEU A 117 -0.59 -20.34 -7.67
C LEU A 117 -0.33 -21.74 -8.20
N CYS A 118 -0.02 -21.87 -9.49
CA CYS A 118 0.41 -23.13 -10.10
C CYS A 118 1.83 -22.92 -10.62
N ILE A 119 2.80 -23.30 -9.79
CA ILE A 119 4.20 -22.89 -9.96
C ILE A 119 4.98 -24.03 -10.62
N PRO A 120 5.64 -23.81 -11.77
CA PRO A 120 6.52 -24.80 -12.35
C PRO A 120 7.84 -24.83 -11.56
N ASP A 121 8.11 -25.91 -10.84
CA ASP A 121 9.29 -25.97 -9.95
C ASP A 121 10.43 -26.79 -10.54
N GLN A 122 11.51 -26.12 -10.95
CA GLN A 122 12.69 -26.74 -11.57
C GLN A 122 13.37 -27.80 -10.70
N GLN A 123 13.38 -27.63 -9.37
CA GLN A 123 14.07 -28.57 -8.48
C GLN A 123 13.35 -29.92 -8.36
N THR A 124 12.03 -29.92 -8.49
CA THR A 124 11.19 -31.12 -8.33
C THR A 124 10.68 -31.66 -9.65
N GLY A 125 10.64 -30.85 -10.71
CA GLY A 125 10.01 -31.17 -11.99
C GLY A 125 8.48 -31.21 -11.91
N ALA A 126 7.89 -30.72 -10.83
CA ALA A 126 6.46 -30.79 -10.53
C ALA A 126 5.79 -29.41 -10.60
N TRP A 127 4.47 -29.42 -10.76
CA TRP A 127 3.64 -28.25 -10.46
C TRP A 127 3.40 -28.14 -8.97
N VAL A 128 3.80 -27.03 -8.35
CA VAL A 128 3.61 -26.76 -6.93
C VAL A 128 2.44 -25.83 -6.74
N ILE A 129 1.45 -26.27 -5.95
CA ILE A 129 0.15 -25.61 -5.76
C ILE A 129 -0.07 -25.35 -4.27
N PRO A 130 0.24 -24.16 -3.76
CA PRO A 130 -0.05 -23.81 -2.38
C PRO A 130 -1.53 -23.50 -2.17
N LEU A 131 -2.08 -23.93 -1.04
CA LEU A 131 -3.50 -23.83 -0.72
C LEU A 131 -3.72 -23.53 0.77
N TYR A 132 -4.86 -22.93 1.12
CA TYR A 132 -5.27 -22.91 2.51
C TYR A 132 -5.47 -24.34 3.03
N HIS A 133 -4.96 -24.62 4.24
CA HIS A 133 -5.15 -25.92 4.88
C HIS A 133 -6.64 -26.11 5.25
N PRO A 134 -7.25 -27.31 5.15
CA PRO A 134 -8.67 -27.54 5.46
C PRO A 134 -9.13 -27.06 6.85
N SER A 135 -8.22 -27.11 7.83
CA SER A 135 -8.46 -26.54 9.18
C SER A 135 -8.72 -25.02 9.19
N PHE A 136 -8.35 -24.29 8.14
CA PHE A 136 -8.71 -22.88 7.93
C PHE A 136 -10.23 -22.72 7.80
N ALA A 137 -10.88 -23.54 6.98
CA ALA A 137 -12.33 -23.55 6.80
C ALA A 137 -13.05 -24.06 8.07
N LEU A 138 -12.52 -25.09 8.75
CA LEU A 138 -13.09 -25.57 10.02
C LEU A 138 -13.11 -24.49 11.11
N ARG A 139 -12.02 -23.72 11.24
CA ARG A 139 -11.91 -22.63 12.23
C ARG A 139 -12.66 -21.37 11.84
N ALA A 140 -13.28 -21.31 10.66
CA ALA A 140 -13.97 -20.13 10.19
C ALA A 140 -15.15 -19.72 11.09
N ASN A 141 -15.66 -20.61 11.96
CA ASN A 141 -16.72 -20.34 12.94
C ASN A 141 -17.89 -19.54 12.33
N LYS A 142 -18.38 -20.01 11.16
CA LYS A 142 -19.43 -19.40 10.31
C LYS A 142 -19.01 -18.20 9.44
N ASP A 143 -17.73 -17.85 9.37
CA ASP A 143 -17.21 -16.86 8.42
C ASP A 143 -17.27 -17.42 6.98
N LYS A 144 -18.37 -17.12 6.29
CA LYS A 144 -18.66 -17.59 4.93
C LYS A 144 -17.60 -17.14 3.92
N ASN A 145 -16.99 -15.97 4.11
CA ASN A 145 -15.96 -15.43 3.23
C ASN A 145 -14.74 -16.36 3.19
N LYS A 146 -14.34 -16.90 4.34
CA LYS A 146 -13.22 -17.86 4.43
C LYS A 146 -13.53 -19.20 3.79
N VAL A 147 -14.77 -19.67 3.94
CA VAL A 147 -15.21 -20.96 3.37
C VAL A 147 -15.21 -20.87 1.85
N ALA A 148 -15.83 -19.84 1.28
CA ALA A 148 -15.85 -19.61 -0.16
C ALA A 148 -14.44 -19.43 -0.76
N MET A 149 -13.53 -18.78 -0.03
CA MET A 149 -12.12 -18.68 -0.48
C MET A 149 -11.44 -20.05 -0.53
N PHE A 150 -11.69 -20.91 0.47
CA PHE A 150 -11.14 -22.26 0.50
C PHE A 150 -11.67 -23.15 -0.62
N GLU A 151 -12.97 -23.07 -0.91
CA GLU A 151 -13.60 -23.80 -2.02
C GLU A 151 -12.96 -23.44 -3.37
N ARG A 152 -12.80 -22.13 -3.66
CA ARG A 152 -12.16 -21.67 -4.89
C ARG A 152 -10.69 -22.06 -5.02
N ASP A 153 -9.94 -22.01 -3.91
CA ASP A 153 -8.55 -22.46 -3.91
C ASP A 153 -8.47 -23.94 -4.33
N LEU A 154 -9.41 -24.77 -3.86
CA LEU A 154 -9.49 -26.18 -4.25
C LEU A 154 -9.90 -26.35 -5.71
N GLU A 155 -10.93 -25.63 -6.19
CA GLU A 155 -11.34 -25.65 -7.59
C GLU A 155 -10.18 -25.28 -8.53
N PHE A 156 -9.43 -24.23 -8.18
CA PHE A 156 -8.21 -23.85 -8.88
C PHE A 156 -7.19 -25.00 -8.89
N ALA A 157 -6.91 -25.61 -7.73
CA ALA A 157 -5.94 -26.70 -7.62
C ALA A 157 -6.32 -27.91 -8.49
N VAL A 158 -7.61 -28.25 -8.52
CA VAL A 158 -8.14 -29.31 -9.37
C VAL A 158 -7.98 -28.95 -10.85
N SER A 159 -8.25 -27.70 -11.24
CA SER A 159 -8.09 -27.25 -12.64
C SER A 159 -6.64 -27.41 -13.14
N CYS A 160 -5.66 -27.30 -12.24
CA CYS A 160 -4.24 -27.46 -12.57
C CYS A 160 -3.86 -28.90 -12.90
N LEU A 161 -4.64 -29.91 -12.48
CA LEU A 161 -4.29 -31.32 -12.69
C LEU A 161 -4.30 -31.73 -14.17
N ASN A 162 -4.90 -30.91 -15.04
CA ASN A 162 -4.92 -31.12 -16.48
C ASN A 162 -3.65 -30.62 -17.19
N LEU A 163 -2.72 -29.98 -16.48
CA LEU A 163 -1.53 -29.41 -17.07
C LEU A 163 -0.51 -30.50 -17.46
N PRO A 164 0.16 -30.37 -18.62
CA PRO A 164 1.29 -31.24 -18.96
C PRO A 164 2.46 -30.99 -18.00
N PRO A 165 3.47 -31.87 -17.93
CA PRO A 165 4.68 -31.62 -17.15
C PRO A 165 5.29 -30.23 -17.46
N PRO A 166 5.79 -29.51 -16.44
CA PRO A 166 6.32 -28.17 -16.63
C PRO A 166 7.54 -28.20 -17.57
N GLN A 167 7.62 -27.21 -18.45
CA GLN A 167 8.76 -26.99 -19.34
C GLN A 167 9.60 -25.84 -18.80
N PHE A 168 10.92 -25.94 -18.98
CA PHE A 168 11.87 -24.97 -18.43
C PHE A 168 12.80 -24.47 -19.52
N THR A 169 12.95 -23.15 -19.57
CA THR A 169 13.90 -22.44 -20.42
C THR A 169 14.89 -21.75 -19.51
N ASP A 170 16.18 -21.93 -19.76
CA ASP A 170 17.21 -21.16 -19.07
C ASP A 170 17.34 -19.78 -19.75
N PRO A 171 16.85 -18.69 -19.12
CA PRO A 171 16.91 -17.36 -19.74
C PRO A 171 18.35 -16.90 -19.97
N ALA A 172 19.32 -17.35 -19.16
CA ALA A 172 20.72 -16.93 -19.33
C ALA A 172 21.32 -17.42 -20.65
N SER A 173 20.81 -18.54 -21.18
CA SER A 173 21.22 -19.09 -22.49
C SER A 173 20.75 -18.24 -23.68
N LEU A 174 19.78 -17.34 -23.47
CA LEU A 174 19.20 -16.47 -24.49
C LEU A 174 19.76 -15.03 -24.41
N VAL A 175 20.69 -14.77 -23.50
CA VAL A 175 21.37 -13.48 -23.35
C VAL A 175 22.64 -13.45 -24.20
N THR A 176 22.66 -12.51 -25.14
CA THR A 176 23.84 -12.14 -25.92
C THR A 176 24.55 -10.99 -25.22
N VAL A 177 25.78 -11.23 -24.77
CA VAL A 177 26.63 -10.21 -24.14
C VAL A 177 27.50 -9.56 -25.21
N VAL A 178 27.43 -8.24 -25.33
CA VAL A 178 28.20 -7.46 -26.31
C VAL A 178 29.05 -6.43 -25.56
N THR A 179 30.37 -6.62 -25.57
CA THR A 179 31.31 -5.75 -24.86
C THR A 179 32.17 -4.90 -25.79
N ASP A 180 32.29 -5.28 -27.06
CA ASP A 180 33.06 -4.52 -28.05
C ASP A 180 32.28 -3.27 -28.48
N TYR A 181 32.93 -2.11 -28.43
CA TYR A 181 32.31 -0.83 -28.76
C TYR A 181 31.69 -0.79 -30.17
N ASN A 182 32.37 -1.32 -31.19
CA ASN A 182 31.87 -1.25 -32.56
C ASN A 182 30.62 -2.12 -32.71
N GLN A 183 30.62 -3.32 -32.12
CA GLN A 183 29.45 -4.20 -32.12
C GLN A 183 28.25 -3.58 -31.39
N ILE A 184 28.48 -2.84 -30.29
CA ILE A 184 27.40 -2.12 -29.59
C ILE A 184 26.77 -1.09 -30.52
N ILE A 185 27.58 -0.28 -31.20
CA ILE A 185 27.09 0.76 -32.11
C ILE A 185 26.38 0.15 -33.31
N GLU A 186 26.96 -0.87 -33.95
CA GLU A 186 26.36 -1.60 -35.07
C GLU A 186 24.98 -2.16 -34.69
N TRP A 187 24.87 -2.74 -33.49
CA TRP A 187 23.60 -3.29 -33.03
C TRP A 187 22.56 -2.22 -32.73
N LEU A 188 22.95 -1.10 -32.10
CA LEU A 188 22.04 0.02 -31.84
C LEU A 188 21.59 0.70 -33.14
N ASP A 189 22.46 0.83 -34.13
CA ASP A 189 22.10 1.36 -35.45
C ASP A 189 21.15 0.42 -36.18
N TRP A 190 21.41 -0.89 -36.17
CA TRP A 190 20.47 -1.87 -36.70
C TRP A 190 19.09 -1.81 -36.04
N LEU A 191 19.04 -1.63 -34.71
CA LEU A 191 17.79 -1.49 -33.97
C LEU A 191 17.00 -0.25 -34.42
N LEU A 192 17.70 0.88 -34.60
CA LEU A 192 17.11 2.13 -35.08
C LEU A 192 16.64 2.00 -36.53
N GLU A 193 17.42 1.39 -37.42
CA GLU A 193 17.04 1.12 -38.81
C GLU A 193 15.79 0.23 -38.90
N CYS A 194 15.69 -0.77 -38.02
CA CYS A 194 14.48 -1.59 -37.91
C CYS A 194 13.27 -0.75 -37.47
N ALA A 195 13.46 0.21 -36.57
CA ALA A 195 12.39 1.08 -36.07
C ALA A 195 11.89 2.09 -37.12
N GLU A 196 12.69 2.41 -38.14
CA GLU A 196 12.23 3.20 -39.30
C GLU A 196 11.21 2.44 -40.16
N GLN A 197 11.24 1.10 -40.12
CA GLN A 197 10.37 0.25 -40.95
C GLN A 197 9.24 -0.41 -40.17
N TYR A 198 9.46 -0.71 -38.90
CA TYR A 198 8.56 -1.53 -38.09
C TYR A 198 8.33 -0.91 -36.72
N GLN A 199 7.11 -1.06 -36.21
CA GLN A 199 6.81 -0.83 -34.81
C GLN A 199 6.91 -2.15 -34.04
N PHE A 200 7.69 -2.18 -32.97
CA PHE A 200 7.92 -3.39 -32.17
C PHE A 200 8.17 -3.08 -30.70
N ALA A 201 7.88 -4.05 -29.83
CA ALA A 201 8.14 -3.95 -28.40
C ALA A 201 9.60 -4.29 -28.06
N ALA A 202 10.19 -3.52 -27.15
CA ALA A 202 11.52 -3.73 -26.62
C ALA A 202 11.50 -3.58 -25.10
N ALA A 203 11.82 -4.67 -24.39
CA ALA A 203 11.98 -4.65 -22.94
C ALA A 203 13.37 -4.14 -22.58
N ILE A 204 13.42 -3.02 -21.86
CA ILE A 204 14.64 -2.29 -21.51
C ILE A 204 14.87 -2.40 -20.02
N ASP A 205 16.12 -2.65 -19.66
CA ASP A 205 16.57 -2.74 -18.27
C ASP A 205 17.90 -2.01 -18.11
N PHE A 206 18.04 -1.30 -16.99
CA PHE A 206 19.24 -0.54 -16.63
C PHE A 206 19.78 -1.00 -15.29
N GLU A 207 21.09 -1.29 -15.27
CA GLU A 207 21.84 -1.37 -14.02
C GLU A 207 22.51 -0.04 -13.79
N THR A 208 22.19 0.61 -12.69
CA THR A 208 22.60 1.98 -12.40
C THR A 208 23.51 2.00 -11.18
N SER A 209 24.05 3.14 -10.79
CA SER A 209 24.86 3.29 -9.58
C SER A 209 24.04 3.50 -8.31
N ASN A 210 22.77 3.92 -8.41
CA ASN A 210 21.93 4.33 -7.28
C ASN A 210 20.43 4.16 -7.62
N LEU A 211 19.53 4.49 -6.68
CA LEU A 211 18.09 4.48 -6.96
C LEU A 211 17.60 5.68 -7.78
N LYS A 212 18.27 6.84 -7.70
CA LYS A 212 17.86 8.07 -8.39
C LYS A 212 19.07 8.81 -9.00
N PRO A 213 18.97 9.35 -10.23
CA PRO A 213 20.05 9.99 -10.98
C PRO A 213 20.26 11.50 -10.67
N MET A 214 19.55 12.06 -9.68
CA MET A 214 19.60 13.49 -9.35
C MET A 214 20.42 13.84 -8.10
N TYR A 215 21.08 12.87 -7.46
CA TYR A 215 21.58 13.03 -6.08
C TYR A 215 23.10 13.12 -5.97
N SER A 216 23.85 12.74 -7.00
CA SER A 216 25.29 12.98 -7.05
C SER A 216 25.82 13.04 -8.49
N SER A 217 26.91 13.77 -8.68
CA SER A 217 27.61 13.88 -9.97
C SER A 217 28.36 12.60 -10.39
N ALA A 218 28.39 11.58 -9.53
CA ALA A 218 29.04 10.29 -9.80
C ALA A 218 28.07 9.24 -10.37
N GLN A 219 26.84 9.64 -10.69
CA GLN A 219 25.76 8.73 -11.07
C GLN A 219 25.89 8.23 -12.50
N LYS A 220 25.81 6.91 -12.65
CA LYS A 220 26.11 6.22 -13.91
C LYS A 220 25.06 5.17 -14.20
N ILE A 221 24.78 4.98 -15.48
CA ILE A 221 24.16 3.76 -15.98
C ILE A 221 25.32 2.82 -16.33
N TRP A 222 25.50 1.76 -15.56
CA TRP A 222 26.60 0.81 -15.77
C TRP A 222 26.40 0.01 -17.04
N THR A 223 25.19 -0.54 -17.20
CA THR A 223 24.84 -1.43 -18.31
C THR A 223 23.41 -1.22 -18.74
N CYS A 224 23.11 -1.54 -20.00
CA CYS A 224 21.77 -1.61 -20.54
C CYS A 224 21.55 -2.98 -21.17
N SER A 225 20.34 -3.50 -21.01
CA SER A 225 19.89 -4.72 -21.67
C SER A 225 18.57 -4.47 -22.39
N ILE A 226 18.45 -5.00 -23.60
CA ILE A 226 17.27 -4.84 -24.45
C ILE A 226 16.86 -6.18 -25.03
N ALA A 227 15.63 -6.61 -24.75
CA ALA A 227 15.02 -7.79 -25.33
C ALA A 227 13.90 -7.39 -26.30
N THR A 228 14.07 -7.69 -27.59
CA THR A 228 13.09 -7.39 -28.65
C THR A 228 12.20 -8.58 -28.98
N SER A 229 12.45 -9.74 -28.38
CA SER A 229 11.66 -10.96 -28.54
C SER A 229 11.74 -11.83 -27.28
N GLY A 230 10.88 -12.85 -27.20
CA GLY A 230 10.96 -13.86 -26.13
C GLY A 230 12.14 -14.82 -26.25
N THR A 231 12.99 -14.69 -27.27
CA THR A 231 14.09 -15.64 -27.53
C THR A 231 15.47 -14.99 -27.53
N GLN A 232 15.56 -13.68 -27.36
CA GLN A 232 16.84 -12.98 -27.39
C GLN A 232 16.81 -11.71 -26.55
N SER A 233 17.86 -11.52 -25.76
CA SER A 233 18.21 -10.25 -25.14
C SER A 233 19.65 -9.88 -25.48
N VAL A 234 19.91 -8.61 -25.78
CA VAL A 234 21.27 -8.08 -25.96
C VAL A 234 21.61 -7.19 -24.78
N SER A 235 22.75 -7.43 -24.14
CA SER A 235 23.23 -6.66 -22.99
C SER A 235 24.61 -6.10 -23.23
N PHE A 236 24.81 -4.81 -22.95
CA PHE A 236 26.05 -4.09 -23.21
C PHE A 236 26.40 -3.05 -22.12
N PRO A 237 27.70 -2.78 -21.91
CA PRO A 237 28.15 -1.74 -20.98
C PRO A 237 27.90 -0.33 -21.53
N ILE A 238 27.66 0.62 -20.64
CA ILE A 238 27.61 2.05 -20.94
C ILE A 238 28.75 2.74 -20.21
N SER A 239 28.59 3.02 -18.92
CA SER A 239 29.56 3.76 -18.12
C SER A 239 30.39 2.86 -17.20
N TYR A 240 30.49 1.56 -17.50
CA TYR A 240 31.19 0.58 -16.67
C TYR A 240 32.68 0.94 -16.51
N THR A 241 33.13 1.03 -15.26
CA THR A 241 34.44 1.59 -14.92
C THR A 241 35.59 0.84 -15.61
N GLY A 242 36.38 1.57 -16.39
CA GLY A 242 37.57 1.05 -17.08
C GLY A 242 37.29 0.26 -18.36
N HIS A 243 36.04 0.22 -18.85
CA HIS A 243 35.67 -0.56 -20.04
C HIS A 243 35.62 0.27 -21.34
N LEU A 244 34.80 1.32 -21.39
CA LEU A 244 34.71 2.22 -22.55
C LEU A 244 35.49 3.52 -22.31
N MET A 245 36.06 4.08 -23.38
CA MET A 245 36.59 5.45 -23.36
C MET A 245 35.44 6.46 -23.25
N HIS A 246 35.72 7.64 -22.69
CA HIS A 246 34.69 8.66 -22.46
C HIS A 246 33.97 9.13 -23.75
N GLU A 247 34.65 9.12 -24.90
CA GLU A 247 34.02 9.39 -26.21
C GLU A 247 33.10 8.27 -26.68
N GLN A 248 33.47 7.01 -26.42
CA GLN A 248 32.67 5.84 -26.75
C GLN A 248 31.42 5.77 -25.89
N GLU A 249 31.55 6.00 -24.58
CA GLU A 249 30.43 6.11 -23.64
C GLU A 249 29.41 7.16 -24.10
N ARG A 250 29.88 8.37 -24.45
CA ARG A 250 29.01 9.43 -24.98
C ARG A 250 28.31 9.02 -26.28
N HIS A 251 29.00 8.32 -27.18
CA HIS A 251 28.40 7.87 -28.43
C HIS A 251 27.33 6.78 -28.19
N VAL A 252 27.59 5.83 -27.29
CA VAL A 252 26.60 4.82 -26.87
C VAL A 252 25.37 5.50 -26.25
N LEU A 253 25.55 6.45 -25.34
CA LEU A 253 24.45 7.22 -24.75
C LEU A 253 23.66 8.02 -25.79
N GLN A 254 24.31 8.59 -26.80
CA GLN A 254 23.64 9.28 -27.91
C GLN A 254 22.78 8.34 -28.78
N LYS A 255 23.26 7.12 -29.06
CA LYS A 255 22.47 6.12 -29.78
C LYS A 255 21.30 5.63 -28.93
N LEU A 256 21.55 5.37 -27.65
CA LEU A 256 20.52 4.92 -26.72
C LEU A 256 19.45 6.01 -26.50
N SER A 257 19.82 7.29 -26.43
CA SER A 257 18.84 8.38 -26.33
C SER A 257 17.92 8.44 -27.55
N ARG A 258 18.44 8.16 -28.75
CA ARG A 258 17.61 7.98 -29.96
C ARG A 258 16.66 6.80 -29.83
N VAL A 259 17.13 5.65 -29.33
CA VAL A 259 16.28 4.47 -29.07
C VAL A 259 15.16 4.82 -28.10
N MET A 260 15.51 5.48 -26.98
CA MET A 260 14.54 5.90 -25.96
C MET A 260 13.53 6.93 -26.48
N GLY A 261 13.95 7.81 -27.38
CA GLY A 261 13.09 8.82 -28.03
C GLY A 261 12.31 8.32 -29.26
N HIS A 262 12.57 7.11 -29.77
CA HIS A 262 11.96 6.63 -31.02
C HIS A 262 10.51 6.13 -30.83
N PRO A 263 9.49 6.69 -31.51
CA PRO A 263 8.08 6.33 -31.27
C PRO A 263 7.71 4.89 -31.68
N ASN A 264 8.42 4.31 -32.67
CA ASN A 264 8.15 2.95 -33.13
C ASN A 264 8.80 1.86 -32.28
N ILE A 265 9.72 2.23 -31.38
CA ILE A 265 10.25 1.29 -30.39
C ILE A 265 9.34 1.43 -29.17
N LEU A 266 8.45 0.46 -28.96
CA LEU A 266 7.50 0.44 -27.85
C LEU A 266 8.21 -0.08 -26.60
N LYS A 267 8.48 0.81 -25.64
CA LYS A 267 9.28 0.49 -24.45
C LYS A 267 8.46 -0.29 -23.46
N VAL A 268 9.01 -1.44 -23.09
CA VAL A 268 8.57 -2.28 -21.99
C VAL A 268 9.61 -2.17 -20.88
N ALA A 269 9.18 -2.01 -19.64
CA ALA A 269 10.08 -2.10 -18.49
C ALA A 269 9.40 -2.85 -17.35
N HIS A 270 10.18 -3.43 -16.45
CA HIS A 270 9.58 -3.97 -15.23
C HIS A 270 9.09 -2.83 -14.34
N ASN A 271 9.94 -1.83 -14.06
CA ASN A 271 9.65 -0.73 -13.15
C ASN A 271 9.69 0.64 -13.84
N LEU A 272 8.91 0.81 -14.91
CA LEU A 272 8.90 1.99 -15.80
C LEU A 272 9.31 3.34 -15.18
N PRO A 273 8.74 3.81 -14.04
CA PRO A 273 9.14 5.10 -13.46
C PRO A 273 10.63 5.21 -13.11
N PHE A 274 11.28 4.09 -12.82
CA PHE A 274 12.71 4.02 -12.56
C PHE A 274 13.52 4.22 -13.84
N GLU A 275 13.24 3.45 -14.90
CA GLU A 275 13.96 3.60 -16.16
C GLU A 275 13.67 4.96 -16.81
N ASP A 276 12.46 5.49 -16.64
CA ASP A 276 12.08 6.84 -17.12
C ASP A 276 12.87 7.94 -16.40
N LEU A 277 12.98 7.86 -15.07
CA LEU A 277 13.78 8.80 -14.29
C LEU A 277 15.25 8.76 -14.68
N TRP A 278 15.85 7.58 -14.83
CA TRP A 278 17.25 7.42 -15.25
C TRP A 278 17.51 7.89 -16.68
N THR A 279 16.56 7.66 -17.59
CA THR A 279 16.65 8.16 -18.97
C THR A 279 16.67 9.68 -19.00
N ASN A 280 15.68 10.32 -18.36
CA ASN A 280 15.63 11.79 -18.30
C ASN A 280 16.87 12.34 -17.59
N GLY A 281 17.31 11.70 -16.51
CA GLY A 281 18.37 12.23 -15.66
C GLY A 281 19.78 12.11 -16.21
N ILE A 282 20.09 11.04 -16.94
CA ILE A 282 21.44 10.83 -17.50
C ILE A 282 21.49 11.18 -18.99
N MET A 283 20.44 10.87 -19.75
CA MET A 283 20.43 11.08 -21.21
C MET A 283 19.84 12.43 -21.60
N GLY A 284 19.12 13.12 -20.69
CA GLY A 284 18.51 14.43 -20.96
C GLY A 284 17.40 14.39 -22.01
N VAL A 285 16.77 13.22 -22.22
CA VAL A 285 15.68 13.04 -23.18
C VAL A 285 14.45 12.47 -22.49
N SER A 286 13.27 12.96 -22.89
CA SER A 286 12.01 12.34 -22.51
C SER A 286 11.80 11.07 -23.32
N VAL A 287 11.36 10.00 -22.66
CA VAL A 287 11.06 8.74 -23.33
C VAL A 287 9.79 8.89 -24.15
N ASN A 288 9.85 8.51 -25.42
CA ASN A 288 8.68 8.39 -26.27
C ASN A 288 8.32 6.92 -26.45
N GLY A 289 7.04 6.57 -26.50
CA GLY A 289 6.61 5.19 -26.72
C GLY A 289 6.71 4.29 -25.48
N TRP A 290 6.57 4.83 -24.26
CA TRP A 290 6.28 4.00 -23.09
C TRP A 290 5.00 3.20 -23.34
N HIS A 291 5.13 1.88 -23.40
CA HIS A 291 4.06 0.98 -23.83
C HIS A 291 3.61 0.03 -22.74
N TRP A 292 4.53 -0.46 -21.90
CA TRP A 292 4.17 -1.45 -20.90
C TRP A 292 5.04 -1.42 -19.65
N CYS A 293 4.40 -1.54 -18.48
CA CYS A 293 5.07 -1.76 -17.19
C CYS A 293 4.65 -3.13 -16.61
N THR A 294 5.53 -4.13 -16.66
CA THR A 294 5.15 -5.50 -16.28
C THR A 294 4.93 -5.67 -14.79
N MET A 295 5.53 -4.83 -13.94
CA MET A 295 5.26 -4.83 -12.50
C MET A 295 3.84 -4.35 -12.18
N ASN A 296 3.39 -3.26 -12.83
CA ASN A 296 2.02 -2.78 -12.67
C ASN A 296 1.01 -3.72 -13.34
N GLY A 297 1.35 -4.32 -14.48
CA GLY A 297 0.53 -5.35 -15.12
C GLY A 297 0.31 -6.56 -14.19
N ALA A 298 1.36 -7.03 -13.52
CA ALA A 298 1.25 -8.08 -12.52
C ALA A 298 0.37 -7.68 -11.32
N HIS A 299 0.44 -6.41 -10.88
CA HIS A 299 -0.39 -5.92 -9.78
C HIS A 299 -1.87 -5.79 -10.14
N VAL A 300 -2.19 -5.35 -11.36
CA VAL A 300 -3.57 -5.30 -11.88
C VAL A 300 -4.18 -6.70 -11.94
N LEU A 301 -3.41 -7.71 -12.36
CA LEU A 301 -3.84 -9.11 -12.33
C LEU A 301 -4.01 -9.66 -10.91
N ASP A 302 -3.14 -9.26 -9.98
CA ASP A 302 -3.19 -9.71 -8.60
C ASP A 302 -2.52 -8.74 -7.62
N CYS A 303 -3.33 -8.12 -6.78
CA CYS A 303 -2.91 -7.08 -5.85
C CYS A 303 -2.39 -7.61 -4.49
N ARG A 304 -1.99 -8.89 -4.41
CA ARG A 304 -1.41 -9.43 -3.18
C ARG A 304 -0.06 -8.78 -2.88
N LYS A 305 0.21 -8.60 -1.59
CA LYS A 305 1.44 -7.95 -1.14
C LYS A 305 2.67 -8.73 -1.62
N MET A 306 3.65 -8.03 -2.21
CA MET A 306 4.87 -8.61 -2.80
C MET A 306 4.60 -9.61 -3.94
N TYR A 307 3.50 -9.45 -4.66
CA TYR A 307 3.20 -10.25 -5.85
C TYR A 307 3.98 -9.76 -7.08
N SER A 308 4.09 -8.46 -7.28
CA SER A 308 4.50 -7.86 -8.56
C SER A 308 6.01 -7.86 -8.86
N GLY A 309 6.88 -8.15 -7.91
CA GLY A 309 8.34 -8.05 -8.11
C GLY A 309 8.91 -9.10 -9.08
N LEU A 310 9.85 -8.68 -9.93
CA LEU A 310 10.39 -9.44 -11.07
C LEU A 310 10.84 -10.85 -10.68
N LYS A 311 11.68 -10.98 -9.65
CA LYS A 311 12.23 -12.29 -9.24
C LYS A 311 11.14 -13.25 -8.76
N PHE A 312 10.09 -12.73 -8.14
CA PHE A 312 8.96 -13.55 -7.72
C PHE A 312 8.09 -13.93 -8.92
N GLN A 313 7.82 -13.00 -9.84
CA GLN A 313 7.12 -13.29 -11.09
C GLN A 313 7.86 -14.32 -11.95
N ALA A 314 9.18 -14.16 -12.11
CA ALA A 314 10.04 -15.11 -12.82
C ALA A 314 9.90 -16.53 -12.27
N TYR A 315 9.86 -16.66 -10.94
CA TYR A 315 9.70 -17.95 -10.30
C TYR A 315 8.29 -18.52 -10.45
N ILE A 316 7.25 -17.76 -10.11
CA ILE A 316 5.88 -18.30 -10.09
C ILE A 316 5.33 -18.60 -11.49
N LYS A 317 5.85 -17.92 -12.54
CA LYS A 317 5.43 -18.11 -13.93
C LYS A 317 6.31 -19.11 -14.69
N TYR A 318 7.63 -19.03 -14.51
CA TYR A 318 8.59 -19.74 -15.37
C TYR A 318 9.54 -20.67 -14.60
N GLY A 319 9.45 -20.72 -13.28
CA GLY A 319 10.32 -21.55 -12.44
C GLY A 319 11.75 -21.04 -12.33
N VAL A 320 12.04 -19.85 -12.86
CA VAL A 320 13.36 -19.22 -12.85
C VAL A 320 13.63 -18.65 -11.47
N GLU A 321 14.69 -19.11 -10.80
CA GLU A 321 15.09 -18.62 -9.48
C GLU A 321 16.60 -18.46 -9.33
N GLY A 322 17.02 -17.53 -8.48
CA GLY A 322 18.38 -17.47 -7.96
C GLY A 322 19.46 -16.98 -8.93
N TYR A 323 19.09 -16.40 -10.07
CA TYR A 323 20.03 -15.72 -10.97
C TYR A 323 20.53 -14.37 -10.38
N ASP A 324 19.87 -13.87 -9.33
CA ASP A 324 20.21 -12.66 -8.59
C ASP A 324 21.11 -12.92 -7.35
N LYS A 325 21.53 -14.16 -7.10
CA LYS A 325 22.28 -14.52 -5.88
C LYS A 325 23.58 -13.72 -5.68
N GLU A 326 24.25 -13.38 -6.78
CA GLU A 326 25.51 -12.62 -6.75
C GLU A 326 25.30 -11.11 -6.74
N THR A 327 24.21 -10.61 -7.34
CA THR A 327 23.89 -9.17 -7.44
C THR A 327 23.13 -8.65 -6.23
N ALA A 328 22.19 -9.43 -5.68
CA ALA A 328 21.35 -9.04 -4.55
C ALA A 328 22.12 -8.63 -3.27
N PRO A 329 23.31 -9.17 -2.95
CA PRO A 329 24.14 -8.66 -1.85
C PRO A 329 24.81 -7.30 -2.13
N LEU A 330 24.99 -6.93 -3.40
CA LEU A 330 25.72 -5.74 -3.85
C LEU A 330 24.81 -4.55 -4.15
N MET A 331 23.53 -4.82 -4.40
CA MET A 331 22.49 -3.81 -4.44
C MET A 331 22.24 -3.24 -3.04
N THR A 332 22.05 -1.93 -2.95
CA THR A 332 21.71 -1.25 -1.70
C THR A 332 20.38 -1.77 -1.17
N LYS A 333 20.36 -2.23 0.09
CA LYS A 333 19.16 -2.76 0.77
C LYS A 333 18.43 -1.73 1.62
N PHE A 334 18.82 -0.46 1.58
CA PHE A 334 18.38 0.60 2.51
C PHE A 334 17.81 1.81 1.73
N HIS A 335 16.54 2.14 1.91
CA HIS A 335 15.97 3.21 2.75
C HIS A 335 16.30 4.66 2.33
N GLU A 336 17.30 4.91 1.49
CA GLU A 336 17.80 6.25 1.17
C GLU A 336 18.13 6.40 -0.33
N GLY A 337 17.80 7.55 -0.93
CA GLY A 337 18.05 7.82 -2.36
C GLY A 337 19.53 8.03 -2.73
N THR A 338 20.42 8.16 -1.74
CA THR A 338 21.84 8.54 -1.91
C THR A 338 22.82 7.38 -1.87
N ASP A 339 22.41 6.19 -1.44
CA ASP A 339 23.33 5.05 -1.32
C ASP A 339 23.78 4.57 -2.71
N ILE A 340 25.10 4.41 -2.88
CA ILE A 340 25.72 3.90 -4.09
C ILE A 340 25.75 2.37 -4.01
N ASN A 341 25.29 1.69 -5.06
CA ASN A 341 25.42 0.24 -5.17
C ASN A 341 26.83 -0.17 -5.57
N MET A 342 27.16 -1.43 -5.28
CA MET A 342 28.47 -2.00 -5.57
C MET A 342 28.40 -2.93 -6.78
N LEU A 343 27.48 -2.68 -7.72
CA LEU A 343 27.29 -3.55 -8.89
C LEU A 343 28.51 -3.54 -9.82
N ASP A 344 29.27 -2.44 -9.84
CA ASP A 344 30.54 -2.28 -10.55
C ASP A 344 31.70 -3.10 -9.97
N THR A 345 31.49 -3.78 -8.83
CA THR A 345 32.45 -4.73 -8.25
C THR A 345 32.31 -6.15 -8.81
N LEU A 346 31.21 -6.46 -9.52
CA LEU A 346 31.05 -7.75 -10.19
C LEU A 346 31.91 -7.83 -11.44
N PRO A 347 32.30 -9.02 -11.91
CA PRO A 347 32.78 -9.16 -13.28
C PRO A 347 31.72 -8.65 -14.27
N LEU A 348 32.12 -7.78 -15.21
CA LEU A 348 31.20 -7.14 -16.18
C LEU A 348 30.27 -8.16 -16.85
N GLU A 349 30.80 -9.29 -17.33
CA GLU A 349 30.00 -10.33 -17.98
C GLU A 349 28.85 -10.84 -17.09
N LYS A 350 29.07 -10.98 -15.77
CA LYS A 350 28.02 -11.41 -14.84
C LYS A 350 26.93 -10.37 -14.69
N LEU A 351 27.29 -9.08 -14.64
CA LEU A 351 26.33 -7.98 -14.57
C LEU A 351 25.49 -7.90 -15.86
N LEU A 352 26.14 -8.03 -17.02
CA LEU A 352 25.46 -8.06 -18.33
C LEU A 352 24.51 -9.26 -18.45
N ARG A 353 24.93 -10.44 -17.98
CA ARG A 353 24.03 -11.62 -17.94
C ARG A 353 22.84 -11.40 -17.01
N TYR A 354 23.04 -10.76 -15.86
CA TYR A 354 21.96 -10.45 -14.93
C TYR A 354 20.91 -9.51 -15.55
N GLY A 355 21.32 -8.36 -16.08
CA GLY A 355 20.39 -7.41 -16.73
C GLY A 355 19.75 -7.98 -18.00
N GLY A 356 20.48 -8.82 -18.74
CA GLY A 356 19.96 -9.55 -19.89
C GLY A 356 18.84 -10.53 -19.52
N VAL A 357 18.93 -11.18 -18.37
CA VAL A 357 17.82 -12.00 -17.85
C VAL A 357 16.66 -11.10 -17.43
N ASP A 358 16.90 -9.94 -16.80
CA ASP A 358 15.83 -9.04 -16.34
C ASP A 358 14.98 -8.46 -17.48
N SER A 359 15.63 -7.98 -18.53
CA SER A 359 14.96 -7.55 -19.76
C SER A 359 14.22 -8.70 -20.45
N LEU A 360 14.80 -9.91 -20.51
CA LEU A 360 14.14 -11.07 -21.12
C LEU A 360 12.90 -11.54 -20.34
N ILE A 361 12.99 -11.66 -19.01
CA ILE A 361 11.83 -11.99 -18.16
C ILE A 361 10.76 -10.91 -18.28
N SER A 362 11.16 -9.64 -18.36
CA SER A 362 10.21 -8.54 -18.61
C SER A 362 9.51 -8.71 -19.96
N MET A 363 10.21 -9.13 -21.01
CA MET A 363 9.59 -9.42 -22.30
C MET A 363 8.61 -10.60 -22.23
N TRP A 364 8.96 -11.68 -21.53
CA TRP A 364 8.04 -12.81 -21.32
C TRP A 364 6.78 -12.39 -20.56
N LEU A 365 6.94 -11.62 -19.47
CA LEU A 365 5.81 -11.10 -18.71
C LEU A 365 4.92 -10.20 -19.57
N TYR A 366 5.49 -9.36 -20.42
CA TYR A 366 4.71 -8.58 -21.39
C TYR A 366 3.90 -9.48 -22.31
N MET A 367 4.52 -10.51 -22.90
CA MET A 367 3.83 -11.45 -23.80
C MET A 367 2.69 -12.22 -23.10
N ASP A 368 2.86 -12.59 -21.84
CA ASP A 368 1.83 -13.24 -21.01
C ASP A 368 0.69 -12.28 -20.63
N GLN A 369 1.04 -11.04 -20.27
CA GLN A 369 0.10 -10.05 -19.74
C GLN A 369 -0.71 -9.38 -20.85
N HIS A 370 -0.10 -9.08 -21.99
CA HIS A 370 -0.71 -8.33 -23.08
C HIS A 370 -2.07 -8.90 -23.54
N PRO A 371 -2.21 -10.19 -23.91
CA PRO A 371 -3.50 -10.71 -24.38
C PRO A 371 -4.60 -10.68 -23.32
N VAL A 372 -4.25 -10.73 -22.03
CA VAL A 372 -5.21 -10.68 -20.92
C VAL A 372 -5.63 -9.24 -20.63
N LEU A 373 -4.66 -8.34 -20.50
CA LEU A 373 -4.88 -6.94 -20.09
C LEU A 373 -5.34 -6.02 -21.23
N THR A 374 -5.36 -6.50 -22.47
CA THR A 374 -5.86 -5.73 -23.63
C THR A 374 -7.14 -6.30 -24.24
N ASN A 375 -7.71 -7.36 -23.66
CA ASN A 375 -8.96 -7.91 -24.14
C ASN A 375 -10.12 -6.93 -23.87
N PRO A 376 -10.74 -6.32 -24.91
CA PRO A 376 -11.79 -5.30 -24.72
C PRO A 376 -13.07 -5.86 -24.10
N GLU A 377 -13.28 -7.18 -24.17
CA GLU A 377 -14.42 -7.86 -23.55
C GLU A 377 -14.23 -8.10 -22.05
N ASP A 378 -13.00 -7.96 -21.53
CA ASP A 378 -12.70 -8.09 -20.12
C ASP A 378 -12.59 -6.69 -19.48
N PRO A 379 -13.38 -6.37 -18.42
CA PRO A 379 -13.29 -5.11 -17.70
C PRO A 379 -11.86 -4.75 -17.26
N ILE A 380 -11.00 -5.74 -17.00
CA ILE A 380 -9.61 -5.52 -16.58
C ILE A 380 -8.81 -4.70 -17.59
N SER A 381 -9.21 -4.66 -18.87
CA SER A 381 -8.59 -3.81 -19.89
C SER A 381 -8.77 -2.32 -19.60
N GLY A 382 -9.92 -1.93 -19.04
CA GLY A 382 -10.15 -0.57 -18.54
C GLY A 382 -9.22 -0.22 -17.39
N ALA A 383 -9.03 -1.16 -16.45
CA ALA A 383 -8.13 -1.00 -15.31
C ALA A 383 -6.67 -0.87 -15.75
N TRP A 384 -6.27 -1.67 -16.75
CA TRP A 384 -4.93 -1.58 -17.33
C TRP A 384 -4.70 -0.25 -18.04
N THR A 385 -5.66 0.19 -18.87
CA THR A 385 -5.60 1.47 -19.59
C THR A 385 -5.44 2.63 -18.61
N LEU A 386 -6.23 2.65 -17.54
CA LEU A 386 -6.15 3.67 -16.49
C LEU A 386 -4.79 3.61 -15.76
N THR A 387 -4.32 2.40 -15.42
CA THR A 387 -3.04 2.20 -14.72
C THR A 387 -1.87 2.71 -15.55
N MET A 388 -1.79 2.36 -16.84
CA MET A 388 -0.69 2.79 -17.70
C MET A 388 -0.70 4.30 -17.94
N GLY A 389 -1.87 4.89 -18.24
CA GLY A 389 -1.98 6.33 -18.41
C GLY A 389 -1.58 7.07 -17.14
N GLY A 390 -2.04 6.61 -15.98
CA GLY A 390 -1.73 7.21 -14.68
C GLY A 390 -0.25 7.08 -14.35
N LEU A 391 0.35 5.92 -14.62
CA LEU A 391 1.77 5.66 -14.35
C LEU A 391 2.67 6.57 -15.18
N ILE A 392 2.37 6.75 -16.47
CA ILE A 392 3.14 7.63 -17.36
C ILE A 392 3.04 9.09 -16.87
N ALA A 393 1.82 9.57 -16.60
CA ALA A 393 1.60 10.94 -16.14
C ALA A 393 2.28 11.21 -14.77
N LEU A 394 2.21 10.26 -13.85
CA LEU A 394 2.87 10.36 -12.54
C LEU A 394 4.40 10.22 -12.62
N SER A 395 4.92 9.45 -13.59
CA SER A 395 6.36 9.37 -13.86
C SER A 395 6.91 10.73 -14.29
N HIS A 396 6.17 11.46 -15.13
CA HIS A 396 6.52 12.83 -15.51
C HIS A 396 6.61 13.74 -14.28
N ALA A 397 5.68 13.64 -13.33
CA ALA A 397 5.74 14.40 -12.08
C ALA A 397 6.97 14.04 -11.22
N THR A 398 7.36 12.76 -11.18
CA THR A 398 8.61 12.32 -10.54
C THR A 398 9.83 12.96 -11.19
N VAL A 399 9.89 13.00 -12.53
CA VAL A 399 10.99 13.62 -13.29
C VAL A 399 11.08 15.12 -13.02
N LEU A 400 9.96 15.84 -13.06
CA LEU A 400 9.90 17.27 -12.75
C LEU A 400 10.41 17.57 -11.33
N GLY A 401 9.97 16.78 -10.36
CA GLY A 401 10.26 17.01 -8.94
C GLY A 401 9.62 18.30 -8.39
N ILE A 402 9.77 18.48 -7.09
CA ILE A 402 9.17 19.57 -6.30
C ILE A 402 10.29 20.44 -5.73
N GLU A 403 10.15 21.76 -5.84
CA GLU A 403 11.13 22.72 -5.31
C GLU A 403 11.10 22.75 -3.77
N MET A 404 12.28 22.77 -3.15
CA MET A 404 12.44 22.69 -1.69
C MET A 404 13.41 23.75 -1.19
N ASP A 405 13.03 24.47 -0.13
CA ASP A 405 13.89 25.44 0.54
C ASP A 405 14.89 24.70 1.48
N GLN A 406 16.08 24.43 0.96
CA GLN A 406 17.15 23.76 1.70
C GLN A 406 17.57 24.54 2.95
N LEU A 407 17.69 25.87 2.86
CA LEU A 407 18.12 26.71 3.97
C LEU A 407 17.10 26.65 5.10
N TYR A 408 15.81 26.76 4.77
CA TYR A 408 14.73 26.58 5.72
C TYR A 408 14.83 25.24 6.46
N TYR A 409 15.00 24.12 5.74
CA TYR A 409 15.09 22.80 6.39
C TYR A 409 16.35 22.66 7.27
N MET A 410 17.47 23.27 6.88
CA MET A 410 18.68 23.31 7.71
C MET A 410 18.46 24.09 9.00
N GLU A 411 17.87 25.28 8.91
CA GLU A 411 17.58 26.15 10.08
C GLU A 411 16.54 25.53 11.00
N ALA A 412 15.44 25.02 10.44
CA ALA A 412 14.39 24.34 11.19
C ALA A 412 14.91 23.08 11.90
N THR A 413 15.80 22.33 11.25
CA THR A 413 16.45 21.16 11.86
C THR A 413 17.29 21.56 13.07
N ARG A 414 18.12 22.59 12.92
CA ARG A 414 18.94 23.10 14.02
C ARG A 414 18.09 23.60 15.18
N SER A 415 17.09 24.42 14.91
CA SER A 415 16.18 24.97 15.92
C SER A 415 15.44 23.89 16.70
N LEU A 416 14.92 22.86 16.00
CA LEU A 416 14.28 21.72 16.65
C LEU A 416 15.27 20.91 17.49
N GLN A 417 16.47 20.65 16.98
CA GLN A 417 17.49 19.89 17.69
C GLN A 417 17.92 20.61 18.98
N ASP A 418 18.17 21.92 18.92
CA ASP A 418 18.53 22.72 20.10
C ASP A 418 17.43 22.65 21.18
N ARG A 419 16.17 22.84 20.79
CA ARG A 419 15.02 22.77 21.71
C ARG A 419 14.81 21.35 22.26
N MET A 420 15.04 20.32 21.45
CA MET A 420 15.01 18.93 21.89
C MET A 420 16.11 18.62 22.91
N ASP A 421 17.33 19.12 22.72
CA ASP A 421 18.46 18.89 23.64
C ASP A 421 18.26 19.61 24.97
N GLU A 422 17.67 20.80 24.95
CA GLU A 422 17.24 21.52 26.16
C GLU A 422 16.19 20.74 26.95
N LEU A 423 15.10 20.31 26.28
CA LEU A 423 14.04 19.51 26.91
C LEU A 423 14.58 18.18 27.44
N LEU A 424 15.41 17.49 26.65
CA LEU A 424 16.01 16.23 27.06
C LEU A 424 16.88 16.42 28.31
N THR A 425 17.66 17.50 28.36
CA THR A 425 18.48 17.84 29.53
C THR A 425 17.60 18.06 30.77
N LYS A 426 16.48 18.78 30.64
CA LYS A 426 15.50 18.95 31.73
C LYS A 426 14.92 17.63 32.19
N ILE A 427 14.51 16.76 31.26
CA ILE A 427 13.90 15.46 31.52
C ILE A 427 14.86 14.53 32.28
N ILE A 428 16.13 14.44 31.86
CA ILE A 428 17.09 13.46 32.42
C ILE A 428 17.89 13.97 33.62
N ARG A 429 17.89 15.29 33.88
CA ARG A 429 18.56 15.90 35.05
C ARG A 429 17.60 16.46 36.09
N GLY A 430 16.30 16.52 35.77
CA GLY A 430 15.27 17.05 36.66
C GLY A 430 15.00 16.19 37.90
N LYS A 431 14.13 16.70 38.79
CA LYS A 431 13.77 16.05 40.06
C LYS A 431 13.29 14.61 39.89
N VAL A 432 12.47 14.36 38.87
CA VAL A 432 11.94 13.03 38.52
C VAL A 432 13.07 12.05 38.17
N ALA A 433 14.07 12.48 37.40
CA ALA A 433 15.20 11.63 37.03
C ALA A 433 16.13 11.31 38.22
N ILE A 434 16.29 12.26 39.16
CA ILE A 434 17.01 12.03 40.42
C ILE A 434 16.28 10.95 41.24
N GLU A 435 14.96 11.05 41.36
CA GLU A 435 14.16 10.07 42.11
C GLU A 435 14.17 8.70 41.42
N PHE A 436 14.07 8.67 40.09
CA PHE A 436 14.21 7.45 39.30
C PHE A 436 15.55 6.74 39.56
N ARG A 437 16.65 7.50 39.65
CA ARG A 437 17.97 6.94 39.95
C ARG A 437 18.05 6.36 41.37
N LYS A 438 17.38 6.97 42.35
CA LYS A 438 17.31 6.43 43.72
C LYS A 438 16.56 5.10 43.76
N ILE A 439 15.46 4.98 43.01
CA ILE A 439 14.62 3.77 42.98
C ILE A 439 15.30 2.63 42.20
N THR A 440 15.89 2.94 41.04
CA THR A 440 16.35 1.91 40.08
C THR A 440 17.86 1.67 40.07
N GLY A 441 18.65 2.55 40.69
CA GLY A 441 20.11 2.49 40.68
C GLY A 441 20.77 2.87 39.34
N LYS A 442 20.00 3.20 38.31
CA LYS A 442 20.49 3.54 36.96
C LYS A 442 20.01 4.92 36.50
N PRO A 443 20.74 5.62 35.60
CA PRO A 443 20.31 6.90 35.07
C PRO A 443 19.14 6.73 34.08
N LEU A 444 18.23 7.70 34.07
CA LEU A 444 17.18 7.80 33.07
C LEU A 444 17.80 8.26 31.74
N LYS A 445 17.56 7.51 30.66
CA LYS A 445 18.12 7.82 29.34
C LYS A 445 17.22 7.31 28.22
N VAL A 446 17.32 7.97 27.06
CA VAL A 446 16.70 7.53 25.82
C VAL A 446 17.43 6.29 25.30
N VAL A 447 16.68 5.33 24.77
CA VAL A 447 17.19 4.11 24.12
C VAL A 447 16.56 3.99 22.74
N ASN A 448 17.38 3.99 21.69
CA ASN A 448 16.94 4.06 20.29
C ASN A 448 16.16 5.37 20.00
N LYS A 449 14.82 5.32 20.03
CA LYS A 449 13.93 6.42 19.62
C LYS A 449 13.13 7.04 20.78
N ASP A 450 13.16 6.44 21.98
CA ASP A 450 12.38 6.89 23.15
C ASP A 450 12.96 6.29 24.45
N PHE A 451 12.40 6.64 25.61
CA PHE A 451 12.69 5.97 26.87
C PHE A 451 12.14 4.55 26.90
N SER A 452 12.79 3.64 27.63
CA SER A 452 12.31 2.25 27.70
C SER A 452 10.94 2.19 28.40
N ALA A 453 10.03 1.35 27.91
CA ALA A 453 8.71 1.21 28.51
C ALA A 453 8.75 0.74 29.97
N GLY A 454 9.82 0.05 30.38
CA GLY A 454 10.05 -0.30 31.77
C GLY A 454 10.38 0.92 32.63
N ASP A 455 11.28 1.78 32.15
CA ASP A 455 11.69 2.99 32.87
C ASP A 455 10.56 3.99 32.99
N LEU A 456 9.80 4.18 31.91
CA LEU A 456 8.61 5.02 31.92
C LEU A 456 7.56 4.51 32.91
N ARG A 457 7.35 3.20 33.07
CA ARG A 457 6.40 2.70 34.07
C ARG A 457 6.79 3.11 35.49
N VAL A 458 8.07 3.04 35.81
CA VAL A 458 8.57 3.50 37.12
C VAL A 458 8.31 5.00 37.28
N VAL A 459 8.64 5.80 36.26
CA VAL A 459 8.41 7.25 36.32
C VAL A 459 6.92 7.57 36.47
N LEU A 460 6.06 7.07 35.59
CA LEU A 460 4.64 7.44 35.59
C LEU A 460 3.90 6.93 36.83
N TYR A 461 4.13 5.69 37.25
CA TYR A 461 3.31 5.07 38.30
C TYR A 461 3.94 5.10 39.68
N ASP A 462 5.27 4.97 39.79
CA ASP A 462 5.95 4.89 41.09
C ASP A 462 6.44 6.27 41.56
N ILE A 463 6.75 7.19 40.64
CA ILE A 463 7.21 8.56 40.97
C ILE A 463 6.09 9.59 40.85
N LEU A 464 5.44 9.67 39.69
CA LEU A 464 4.38 10.66 39.40
C LEU A 464 2.99 10.26 39.92
N GLY A 465 2.83 8.99 40.35
CA GLY A 465 1.60 8.54 41.02
C GLY A 465 0.35 8.54 40.14
N VAL A 466 0.46 8.18 38.86
CA VAL A 466 -0.69 8.15 37.93
C VAL A 466 -1.81 7.24 38.44
N SER A 467 -2.99 7.83 38.65
CA SER A 467 -4.17 7.18 39.23
C SER A 467 -5.02 6.40 38.21
N LYS A 468 -5.01 6.80 36.93
CA LYS A 468 -5.72 6.10 35.83
C LYS A 468 -4.84 4.99 35.25
N VAL A 469 -5.19 3.72 35.52
CA VAL A 469 -4.44 2.57 34.99
C VAL A 469 -5.07 2.08 33.67
N LYS A 470 -4.56 2.57 32.54
CA LYS A 470 -4.76 1.95 31.22
C LYS A 470 -3.79 0.77 31.10
N THR A 471 -4.25 -0.39 30.63
CA THR A 471 -3.40 -1.59 30.48
C THR A 471 -3.19 -1.94 29.02
N THR A 472 -1.98 -2.38 28.66
CA THR A 472 -1.66 -2.92 27.34
C THR A 472 -2.36 -4.28 27.11
N ALA A 473 -2.35 -4.76 25.87
CA ALA A 473 -2.89 -6.09 25.53
C ALA A 473 -2.21 -7.25 26.29
N THR A 474 -1.00 -7.03 26.83
CA THR A 474 -0.25 -7.98 27.66
C THR A 474 -0.52 -7.82 29.16
N GLY A 475 -1.42 -6.92 29.55
CA GLY A 475 -1.82 -6.69 30.95
C GLY A 475 -0.88 -5.77 31.74
N LEU A 476 0.15 -5.19 31.12
CA LEU A 476 1.05 -4.24 31.76
C LEU A 476 0.43 -2.84 31.79
N LYS A 477 0.82 -2.01 32.77
CA LYS A 477 0.41 -0.60 32.78
C LYS A 477 0.95 0.12 31.53
N SER A 478 0.08 0.85 30.83
CA SER A 478 0.39 1.58 29.60
C SER A 478 1.25 2.81 29.89
N VAL A 479 2.11 3.15 28.94
CA VAL A 479 3.00 4.34 28.95
C VAL A 479 2.86 5.11 27.63
N ASP A 480 1.74 4.93 26.95
CA ASP A 480 1.46 5.53 25.65
C ASP A 480 1.25 7.05 25.78
N ALA A 481 1.30 7.78 24.66
CA ALA A 481 1.22 9.25 24.64
C ALA A 481 0.02 9.79 25.43
N GLU A 482 -1.17 9.20 25.26
CA GLU A 482 -2.39 9.56 25.98
C GLU A 482 -2.26 9.45 27.51
N VAL A 483 -1.52 8.46 28.01
CA VAL A 483 -1.28 8.32 29.45
C VAL A 483 -0.39 9.45 29.93
N VAL A 484 0.66 9.78 29.18
CA VAL A 484 1.61 10.86 29.54
C VAL A 484 0.93 12.23 29.47
N GLU A 485 0.14 12.48 28.42
CA GLU A 485 -0.62 13.73 28.20
C GLU A 485 -1.67 13.97 29.30
N SER A 486 -2.19 12.91 29.92
CA SER A 486 -3.16 13.02 31.02
C SER A 486 -2.56 13.48 32.35
N ILE A 487 -1.23 13.62 32.44
CA ILE A 487 -0.51 13.95 33.67
C ILE A 487 -0.22 15.43 33.70
N ASP A 488 -0.79 16.13 34.67
CA ASP A 488 -0.48 17.53 34.91
C ASP A 488 0.82 17.68 35.72
N ASP A 489 1.95 17.26 35.11
CA ASP A 489 3.29 17.41 35.68
C ASP A 489 4.25 18.04 34.65
N PRO A 490 5.12 18.98 35.04
CA PRO A 490 6.09 19.60 34.13
C PRO A 490 6.95 18.59 33.37
N TRP A 491 7.37 17.49 34.01
CA TRP A 491 8.17 16.44 33.37
C TRP A 491 7.39 15.71 32.28
N ALA A 492 6.10 15.45 32.50
CA ALA A 492 5.23 14.80 31.52
C ALA A 492 4.94 15.71 30.31
N LYS A 493 4.75 17.02 30.56
CA LYS A 493 4.63 18.04 29.52
C LYS A 493 5.91 18.15 28.68
N ASP A 494 7.07 18.24 29.34
CA ASP A 494 8.38 18.27 28.67
C ASP A 494 8.61 17.00 27.83
N LEU A 495 8.25 15.81 28.34
CA LEU A 495 8.37 14.56 27.58
C LEU A 495 7.46 14.53 26.35
N THR A 496 6.22 14.99 26.51
CA THR A 496 5.23 15.04 25.41
C THR A 496 5.73 15.95 24.30
N GLU A 497 6.20 17.14 24.67
CA GLU A 497 6.76 18.12 23.73
C GLU A 497 8.03 17.59 23.06
N TRP A 498 8.94 16.97 23.82
CA TRP A 498 10.15 16.35 23.26
C TRP A 498 9.81 15.24 22.25
N ARG A 499 8.85 14.37 22.57
CA ARG A 499 8.39 13.31 21.66
C ARG A 499 7.75 13.87 20.40
N LYS A 500 6.99 14.97 20.52
CA LYS A 500 6.39 15.69 19.40
C LYS A 500 7.48 16.21 18.46
N MET A 501 8.46 16.94 18.96
CA MET A 501 9.59 17.45 18.17
C MET A 501 10.43 16.34 17.56
N TYR A 502 10.74 15.30 18.35
CA TYR A 502 11.48 14.14 17.86
C TYR A 502 10.77 13.51 16.66
N LYS A 503 9.43 13.40 16.71
CA LYS A 503 8.62 12.91 15.59
C LYS A 503 8.68 13.86 14.39
N ILE A 504 8.54 15.18 14.59
CA ILE A 504 8.64 16.17 13.52
C ILE A 504 9.98 16.06 12.79
N LEU A 505 11.07 16.10 13.54
CA LEU A 505 12.42 16.05 13.00
C LEU A 505 12.74 14.69 12.36
N ASN A 506 12.63 13.59 13.12
CA ASN A 506 13.14 12.29 12.71
C ASN A 506 12.16 11.46 11.88
N THR A 507 10.86 11.79 11.90
CA THR A 507 9.85 11.09 11.10
C THR A 507 9.50 11.89 9.86
N TYR A 508 9.14 13.17 9.99
CA TYR A 508 8.62 13.95 8.86
C TYR A 508 9.75 14.65 8.10
N MET A 509 10.47 15.58 8.72
CA MET A 509 11.52 16.38 8.04
C MET A 509 12.67 15.53 7.54
N ALA A 510 13.12 14.53 8.32
CA ALA A 510 14.23 13.67 7.92
C ALA A 510 13.95 12.94 6.59
N GLN A 511 12.68 12.62 6.27
CA GLN A 511 12.36 12.04 4.97
C GLN A 511 12.58 13.02 3.82
N PHE A 512 12.32 14.32 4.02
CA PHE A 512 12.52 15.33 2.99
C PHE A 512 13.99 15.67 2.85
N ILE A 513 14.69 15.92 3.96
CA ILE A 513 16.12 16.27 3.95
C ILE A 513 16.95 15.21 3.23
N ARG A 514 16.61 13.92 3.38
CA ARG A 514 17.27 12.82 2.66
C ARG A 514 16.97 12.77 1.16
N GLU A 515 15.86 13.37 0.74
CA GLU A 515 15.33 13.28 -0.63
C GLU A 515 15.43 14.63 -1.38
N ILE A 516 16.02 15.66 -0.77
CA ILE A 516 16.36 16.89 -1.48
C ILE A 516 17.67 16.66 -2.24
N SER A 517 17.61 16.80 -3.57
CA SER A 517 18.79 16.78 -4.43
C SER A 517 19.70 17.99 -4.16
N PRO A 518 20.99 17.93 -4.54
CA PRO A 518 21.88 19.09 -4.53
C PRO A 518 21.33 20.31 -5.29
N HIS A 519 20.41 20.11 -6.24
CA HIS A 519 19.77 21.15 -7.04
C HIS A 519 18.53 21.79 -6.38
N GLY A 520 18.19 21.43 -5.15
CA GLY A 520 17.03 22.03 -4.46
C GLY A 520 15.69 21.35 -4.74
N ARG A 521 15.68 20.30 -5.56
CA ARG A 521 14.44 19.59 -5.92
C ARG A 521 14.34 18.22 -5.28
N MET A 522 13.13 17.80 -4.97
CA MET A 522 12.80 16.47 -4.46
C MET A 522 11.97 15.70 -5.48
N HIS A 523 12.35 14.45 -5.76
CA HIS A 523 11.76 13.63 -6.83
C HIS A 523 11.02 12.41 -6.25
N PRO A 524 9.79 12.56 -5.73
CA PRO A 524 9.05 11.45 -5.16
C PRO A 524 8.64 10.43 -6.22
N PHE A 525 8.63 9.15 -5.85
CA PHE A 525 7.97 8.12 -6.66
C PHE A 525 6.50 7.98 -6.27
N PHE A 526 5.64 7.78 -7.27
CA PHE A 526 4.20 7.56 -7.09
C PHE A 526 3.79 6.13 -7.53
N PRO A 527 4.16 5.08 -6.79
CA PRO A 527 3.90 3.72 -7.26
C PRO A 527 2.41 3.35 -7.18
N MET A 528 1.91 2.75 -8.26
CA MET A 528 0.54 2.22 -8.37
C MET A 528 0.45 0.70 -8.13
N HIS A 529 1.58 0.03 -7.90
CA HIS A 529 1.69 -1.42 -7.74
C HIS A 529 1.79 -1.91 -6.27
N THR A 530 1.49 -1.04 -5.29
CA THR A 530 1.72 -1.34 -3.86
C THR A 530 0.42 -1.59 -3.08
N ALA A 531 -0.59 -0.74 -3.28
CA ALA A 531 -1.81 -0.78 -2.51
C ALA A 531 -2.78 -1.85 -3.04
N ARG A 532 -3.31 -2.65 -2.12
CA ARG A 532 -4.26 -3.74 -2.41
C ARG A 532 -5.64 -3.24 -2.82
N THR A 533 -5.93 -1.98 -2.55
CA THR A 533 -7.16 -1.29 -2.97
C THR A 533 -6.97 -0.57 -4.30
N PHE A 534 -5.82 -0.74 -4.96
CA PHE A 534 -5.45 -0.02 -6.19
C PHE A 534 -5.40 1.51 -6.06
N ARG A 535 -5.31 2.01 -4.82
CA ARG A 535 -5.07 3.44 -4.56
C ARG A 535 -3.62 3.84 -4.81
N GLY A 536 -3.40 5.12 -5.05
CA GLY A 536 -2.08 5.73 -5.16
C GLY A 536 -1.29 5.62 -3.87
N SER A 537 0.03 5.69 -4.02
CA SER A 537 0.96 5.78 -2.91
C SER A 537 2.13 6.67 -3.30
N SER A 538 2.87 7.13 -2.31
CA SER A 538 4.08 7.94 -2.49
C SER A 538 5.21 7.35 -1.68
N THR A 539 6.41 7.34 -2.23
CA THR A 539 7.62 6.84 -1.56
C THR A 539 8.82 7.72 -1.87
N ASN A 540 9.74 7.81 -0.91
CA ASN A 540 10.99 8.57 -1.04
C ASN A 540 10.77 10.04 -1.46
N PRO A 541 10.02 10.84 -0.67
CA PRO A 541 9.40 10.54 0.64
C PRO A 541 7.95 10.04 0.55
N ASN A 542 7.41 9.54 1.66
CA ASN A 542 5.99 9.21 1.72
C ASN A 542 5.14 10.44 2.13
N PHE A 543 4.61 11.13 1.14
CA PHE A 543 3.69 12.26 1.27
C PHE A 543 2.43 11.95 2.07
N HIS A 544 1.95 10.69 2.12
CA HIS A 544 0.82 10.31 2.98
C HIS A 544 1.12 10.44 4.49
N ASN A 545 2.40 10.53 4.87
CA ASN A 545 2.81 10.71 6.26
C ASN A 545 2.92 12.18 6.68
N ILE A 546 2.68 13.14 5.78
CA ILE A 546 2.79 14.56 6.11
C ILE A 546 1.72 14.93 7.14
N PRO A 547 2.07 15.64 8.23
CA PRO A 547 1.09 16.10 9.21
C PRO A 547 0.02 16.98 8.55
N ASN A 548 -1.24 16.66 8.84
CA ASN A 548 -2.38 17.48 8.42
C ASN A 548 -3.26 17.95 9.60
N ARG A 549 -3.02 17.43 10.83
CA ARG A 549 -3.85 17.70 12.01
C ARG A 549 -3.15 18.56 13.07
N ASP A 550 -1.85 18.36 13.25
CA ASP A 550 -1.05 19.13 14.19
C ASP A 550 -0.48 20.34 13.45
N GLU A 551 -0.98 21.54 13.77
CA GLU A 551 -0.65 22.76 13.02
C GLU A 551 0.83 23.15 13.14
N GLU A 552 1.49 22.90 14.27
CA GLU A 552 2.93 23.14 14.41
C GLU A 552 3.73 22.17 13.53
N ALA A 553 3.41 20.88 13.58
CA ALA A 553 4.07 19.87 12.74
C ALA A 553 3.81 20.12 11.25
N LYS A 554 2.58 20.51 10.89
CA LYS A 554 2.17 20.84 9.52
C LYS A 554 2.92 22.07 9.02
N ALA A 555 2.98 23.13 9.82
CA ALA A 555 3.73 24.35 9.53
C ALA A 555 5.21 24.03 9.28
N ILE A 556 5.86 23.36 10.21
CA ILE A 556 7.30 23.07 10.12
C ILE A 556 7.62 22.17 8.91
N THR A 557 6.76 21.20 8.62
CA THR A 557 7.01 20.24 7.54
C THR A 557 6.78 20.85 6.16
N ARG A 558 5.68 21.61 5.98
CA ARG A 558 5.20 22.08 4.65
C ARG A 558 5.75 23.44 4.22
N LYS A 559 6.26 24.27 5.14
CA LYS A 559 6.77 25.63 4.80
C LYS A 559 7.91 25.62 3.81
N GLY A 560 8.80 24.62 3.90
CA GLY A 560 9.93 24.47 2.98
C GLY A 560 9.60 23.83 1.64
N ILE A 561 8.32 23.50 1.36
CA ILE A 561 7.91 23.04 0.04
C ILE A 561 7.46 24.25 -0.77
N MET A 562 8.20 24.57 -1.82
CA MET A 562 8.06 25.82 -2.56
C MET A 562 7.55 25.57 -3.99
N PRO A 563 6.87 26.54 -4.62
CA PRO A 563 6.72 26.54 -6.07
C PRO A 563 8.06 26.84 -6.74
N SER A 564 8.20 26.54 -8.05
CA SER A 564 9.35 27.09 -8.80
C SER A 564 9.25 28.62 -8.86
N HIS A 565 10.38 29.30 -9.06
CA HIS A 565 10.43 30.76 -8.99
C HIS A 565 9.43 31.45 -9.94
N GLY A 566 8.70 32.44 -9.41
CA GLY A 566 7.68 33.19 -10.13
C GLY A 566 6.34 32.45 -10.29
N ARG A 567 6.13 31.36 -9.55
CA ARG A 567 4.95 30.48 -9.65
C ARG A 567 4.27 30.29 -8.29
N ARG A 568 3.20 29.50 -8.27
CA ARG A 568 2.32 29.24 -7.11
C ARG A 568 2.16 27.75 -6.91
N ILE A 569 1.89 27.31 -5.69
CA ILE A 569 1.36 25.96 -5.46
C ILE A 569 -0.16 26.04 -5.49
N ALA A 570 -0.78 25.20 -6.32
CA ALA A 570 -2.21 24.95 -6.26
C ALA A 570 -2.46 23.49 -5.92
N ALA A 571 -3.42 23.22 -5.04
CA ALA A 571 -3.88 21.87 -4.76
C ALA A 571 -5.39 21.81 -4.91
N VAL A 572 -5.88 20.80 -5.60
CA VAL A 572 -7.30 20.65 -5.90
C VAL A 572 -7.76 19.27 -5.45
N ASP A 573 -8.62 19.23 -4.44
CA ASP A 573 -9.22 18.02 -3.87
C ASP A 573 -10.69 17.88 -4.29
N PHE A 574 -11.23 16.68 -4.20
CA PHE A 574 -12.67 16.42 -4.30
C PHE A 574 -13.38 16.66 -2.98
N GLY A 575 -14.44 17.46 -2.98
CA GLY A 575 -15.27 17.66 -1.79
C GLY A 575 -16.08 16.39 -1.45
N SER A 576 -15.74 15.77 -0.32
CA SER A 576 -16.41 14.59 0.26
C SER A 576 -16.51 13.39 -0.70
N GLN A 577 -15.44 13.11 -1.46
CA GLN A 577 -15.43 12.10 -2.53
C GLN A 577 -15.91 10.70 -2.08
N GLU A 578 -15.44 10.19 -0.94
CA GLU A 578 -15.81 8.84 -0.48
C GLU A 578 -17.33 8.70 -0.24
N VAL A 579 -18.02 9.75 0.20
CA VAL A 579 -19.49 9.75 0.40
C VAL A 579 -20.20 9.76 -0.95
N ARG A 580 -19.71 10.57 -1.91
CA ARG A 580 -20.24 10.61 -3.27
C ARG A 580 -20.07 9.25 -3.97
N VAL A 581 -18.93 8.60 -3.81
CA VAL A 581 -18.69 7.24 -4.31
C VAL A 581 -19.57 6.22 -3.61
N ALA A 582 -19.80 6.33 -2.30
CA ALA A 582 -20.75 5.46 -1.61
C ALA A 582 -22.17 5.63 -2.18
N ALA A 583 -22.61 6.86 -2.48
CA ALA A 583 -23.88 7.13 -3.14
C ALA A 583 -23.94 6.51 -4.55
N ILE A 584 -22.89 6.69 -5.37
CA ILE A 584 -22.76 6.11 -6.71
C ILE A 584 -22.83 4.58 -6.67
N LEU A 585 -22.06 3.92 -5.80
CA LEU A 585 -22.00 2.46 -5.79
C LEU A 585 -23.30 1.84 -5.22
N SER A 586 -23.92 2.51 -4.24
CA SER A 586 -25.14 2.02 -3.61
C SER A 586 -26.42 2.39 -4.33
N GLN A 587 -26.42 3.46 -5.12
CA GLN A 587 -27.61 4.06 -5.71
C GLN A 587 -28.69 4.38 -4.65
N ASP A 588 -28.26 4.69 -3.42
CA ASP A 588 -29.15 5.03 -2.32
C ASP A 588 -29.76 6.42 -2.53
N ALA A 589 -31.09 6.49 -2.63
CA ALA A 589 -31.80 7.72 -2.95
C ALA A 589 -31.51 8.86 -1.96
N LYS A 590 -31.39 8.57 -0.66
CA LYS A 590 -31.14 9.59 0.36
C LYS A 590 -29.69 10.07 0.33
N LEU A 591 -28.72 9.18 0.13
CA LEU A 591 -27.31 9.58 -0.09
C LEU A 591 -27.14 10.39 -1.38
N MET A 592 -27.77 9.99 -2.48
CA MET A 592 -27.76 10.74 -3.73
C MET A 592 -28.38 12.12 -3.54
N TRP A 593 -29.48 12.22 -2.80
CA TRP A 593 -30.07 13.49 -2.42
C TRP A 593 -29.07 14.37 -1.66
N TYR A 594 -28.39 13.86 -0.62
CA TYR A 594 -27.32 14.60 0.08
C TYR A 594 -26.21 15.08 -0.87
N CYS A 595 -25.87 14.30 -1.90
CA CYS A 595 -24.85 14.72 -2.87
C CYS A 595 -25.32 15.84 -3.82
N SER A 596 -26.63 16.03 -3.96
CA SER A 596 -27.26 16.98 -4.88
C SER A 596 -27.64 18.33 -4.28
N GLN A 597 -27.57 18.46 -2.95
CA GLN A 597 -27.98 19.68 -2.24
C GLN A 597 -26.74 20.36 -1.64
N ASP A 598 -26.49 21.60 -2.04
CA ASP A 598 -25.27 22.34 -1.66
C ASP A 598 -25.15 22.57 -0.14
N ASP A 599 -26.27 22.82 0.55
CA ASP A 599 -26.30 23.11 1.99
C ASP A 599 -26.51 21.86 2.88
N SER A 600 -26.48 20.66 2.31
CA SER A 600 -26.76 19.44 3.07
C SER A 600 -25.50 18.80 3.65
N ASP A 601 -25.62 18.28 4.88
CA ASP A 601 -24.49 17.67 5.59
C ASP A 601 -24.93 16.44 6.38
N ILE A 602 -24.82 15.27 5.75
CA ILE A 602 -25.10 13.97 6.39
C ILE A 602 -24.30 13.80 7.69
N HIS A 603 -23.06 14.29 7.75
CA HIS A 603 -22.24 14.12 8.93
C HIS A 603 -22.79 14.96 10.08
N MET A 604 -23.18 16.20 9.83
CA MET A 604 -23.76 17.06 10.84
C MET A 604 -25.14 16.55 11.31
N ASP A 605 -25.99 16.13 10.38
CA ASP A 605 -27.32 15.57 10.69
C ASP A 605 -27.22 14.33 11.58
N VAL A 606 -26.33 13.40 11.25
CA VAL A 606 -26.09 12.22 12.08
C VAL A 606 -25.47 12.62 13.43
N THR A 607 -24.54 13.59 13.44
CA THR A 607 -23.90 14.08 14.67
C THR A 607 -24.94 14.65 15.65
N SER A 608 -25.88 15.46 15.16
CA SER A 608 -26.96 16.03 15.97
C SER A 608 -27.79 14.94 16.66
N ARG A 609 -28.05 13.83 15.96
CA ARG A 609 -28.80 12.68 16.49
C ARG A 609 -27.98 11.88 17.50
N ILE A 610 -26.70 11.65 17.24
CA ILE A 610 -25.79 10.95 18.16
C ILE A 610 -25.74 11.66 19.51
N TRP A 611 -25.56 12.97 19.49
CA TRP A 611 -25.37 13.76 20.71
C TRP A 611 -26.65 14.39 21.24
N ALA A 612 -27.78 14.23 20.54
CA ALA A 612 -29.04 14.89 20.85
C ALA A 612 -28.86 16.41 21.10
N ALA A 613 -28.10 17.05 20.22
CA ALA A 613 -27.73 18.46 20.32
C ALA A 613 -28.10 19.18 19.02
N ASP A 614 -28.53 20.43 19.12
CA ASP A 614 -28.80 21.27 17.96
C ASP A 614 -27.53 21.50 17.14
N ILE A 615 -27.69 21.55 15.81
CA ILE A 615 -26.59 21.68 14.86
C ILE A 615 -25.71 22.91 15.17
N ASP A 616 -26.33 24.00 15.60
CA ASP A 616 -25.63 25.25 15.93
C ASP A 616 -24.71 25.11 17.16
N LEU A 617 -24.98 24.18 18.07
CA LEU A 617 -24.16 23.93 19.26
C LEU A 617 -22.99 22.98 18.99
N ILE A 618 -22.99 22.28 17.85
CA ILE A 618 -22.00 21.26 17.52
C ILE A 618 -20.72 21.95 17.01
N THR A 619 -19.59 21.60 17.63
CA THR A 619 -18.27 22.07 17.20
C THR A 619 -17.76 21.24 16.02
N THR A 620 -16.84 21.83 15.23
CA THR A 620 -16.17 21.14 14.12
C THR A 620 -15.50 19.83 14.58
N LEU A 621 -14.95 19.82 15.81
CA LEU A 621 -14.30 18.64 16.39
C LEU A 621 -15.30 17.53 16.72
N ILE A 622 -16.46 17.86 17.29
CA ILE A 622 -17.55 16.89 17.55
C ILE A 622 -18.06 16.28 16.24
N ARG A 623 -18.29 17.11 15.21
CA ARG A 623 -18.68 16.66 13.87
C ARG A 623 -17.63 15.73 13.27
N PHE A 624 -16.36 16.07 13.38
CA PHE A 624 -15.25 15.27 12.86
C PHE A 624 -15.19 13.87 13.49
N HIS A 625 -15.29 13.78 14.82
CA HIS A 625 -15.28 12.49 15.52
C HIS A 625 -16.50 11.64 15.18
N SER A 626 -17.66 12.26 14.99
CA SER A 626 -18.91 11.56 14.65
C SER A 626 -18.93 11.09 13.19
N LYS A 627 -18.41 11.90 12.26
CA LYS A 627 -18.13 11.53 10.86
C LYS A 627 -17.31 10.24 10.78
N SER A 628 -16.19 10.21 11.49
CA SER A 628 -15.25 9.08 11.48
C SER A 628 -15.74 7.88 12.30
N GLY A 629 -16.36 8.15 13.45
CA GLY A 629 -16.74 7.15 14.45
C GLY A 629 -18.09 6.49 14.23
N PHE A 630 -18.94 7.08 13.38
CA PHE A 630 -20.25 6.53 13.03
C PHE A 630 -20.48 6.47 11.53
N VAL A 631 -20.57 7.61 10.82
CA VAL A 631 -21.01 7.61 9.41
C VAL A 631 -20.12 6.75 8.52
N PHE A 632 -18.81 7.01 8.49
CA PHE A 632 -17.88 6.18 7.72
C PHE A 632 -17.75 4.78 8.31
N ALA A 633 -17.85 4.63 9.63
CA ALA A 633 -17.77 3.33 10.27
C ALA A 633 -18.93 2.42 9.81
N GLU A 634 -20.17 2.91 9.76
CA GLU A 634 -21.36 2.19 9.28
C GLU A 634 -21.28 1.92 7.77
N ILE A 635 -20.89 2.91 6.95
CA ILE A 635 -20.64 2.73 5.50
C ILE A 635 -19.60 1.62 5.26
N TYR A 636 -18.56 1.54 6.10
CA TYR A 636 -17.51 0.52 6.05
C TYR A 636 -17.82 -0.74 6.88
N GLY A 637 -19.09 -0.99 7.25
CA GLY A 637 -19.53 -2.26 7.84
C GLY A 637 -19.11 -2.49 9.29
N SER A 638 -18.83 -1.43 10.04
CA SER A 638 -18.85 -1.47 11.51
C SER A 638 -20.28 -1.72 12.02
N PHE A 639 -20.44 -1.71 13.34
CA PHE A 639 -21.74 -1.82 13.98
C PHE A 639 -21.76 -1.01 15.27
N TYR A 640 -22.96 -0.67 15.73
CA TYR A 640 -23.25 0.28 16.79
C TYR A 640 -22.40 0.13 18.05
N VAL A 641 -22.06 -1.08 18.49
CA VAL A 641 -21.24 -1.28 19.70
C VAL A 641 -19.84 -0.72 19.51
N ASN A 642 -19.21 -0.99 18.38
CA ASN A 642 -17.86 -0.47 18.10
C ASN A 642 -17.90 1.05 17.97
N CYS A 643 -18.91 1.58 17.29
CA CYS A 643 -19.12 3.02 17.11
C CYS A 643 -19.34 3.71 18.46
N ALA A 644 -20.24 3.18 19.29
CA ALA A 644 -20.56 3.72 20.62
C ALA A 644 -19.34 3.72 21.56
N VAL A 645 -18.55 2.64 21.59
CA VAL A 645 -17.36 2.58 22.44
C VAL A 645 -16.34 3.65 22.04
N PHE A 646 -16.09 3.82 20.74
CA PHE A 646 -15.18 4.84 20.24
C PHE A 646 -15.69 6.26 20.54
N LEU A 647 -16.95 6.55 20.19
CA LEU A 647 -17.57 7.85 20.42
C LEU A 647 -17.61 8.21 21.91
N TRP A 648 -17.88 7.22 22.77
CA TRP A 648 -17.85 7.42 24.20
C TRP A 648 -16.46 7.75 24.72
N GLU A 649 -15.41 7.12 24.20
CA GLU A 649 -14.02 7.42 24.58
C GLU A 649 -13.67 8.88 24.24
N VAL A 650 -13.90 9.30 23.00
CA VAL A 650 -13.57 10.68 22.55
C VAL A 650 -14.46 11.75 23.20
N SER A 651 -15.67 11.41 23.65
CA SER A 651 -16.56 12.37 24.32
C SER A 651 -16.06 12.89 25.67
N ALA A 652 -15.01 12.29 26.24
CA ALA A 652 -14.50 12.65 27.56
C ALA A 652 -14.05 14.11 27.64
N ASP A 653 -13.48 14.62 26.55
CA ASP A 653 -12.79 15.91 26.49
C ASP A 653 -13.45 16.87 25.48
N LEU A 654 -14.71 16.63 25.12
CA LEU A 654 -15.44 17.42 24.13
C LEU A 654 -16.61 18.16 24.78
N GLU A 655 -16.73 19.43 24.41
CA GLU A 655 -17.77 20.35 24.85
C GLU A 655 -18.51 20.94 23.64
N LEU A 656 -19.80 21.22 23.83
CA LEU A 656 -20.61 22.01 22.90
C LEU A 656 -20.15 23.47 22.91
N LYS A 657 -20.59 24.26 21.92
CA LYS A 657 -20.22 25.69 21.83
C LYS A 657 -20.63 26.53 23.04
N ASP A 658 -21.60 26.06 23.82
CA ASP A 658 -22.06 26.69 25.06
C ASP A 658 -21.24 26.28 26.31
N GLY A 659 -20.19 25.46 26.13
CA GLY A 659 -19.30 25.00 27.20
C GLY A 659 -19.81 23.78 27.97
N ILE A 660 -20.95 23.19 27.60
CA ILE A 660 -21.44 21.97 28.25
C ILE A 660 -20.72 20.74 27.69
N SER A 661 -20.08 19.95 28.56
CA SER A 661 -19.48 18.67 28.14
C SER A 661 -20.50 17.71 27.55
N LEU A 662 -20.12 16.96 26.51
CA LEU A 662 -21.03 16.03 25.82
C LEU A 662 -21.69 15.03 26.78
N ARG A 663 -20.95 14.50 27.76
CA ARG A 663 -21.50 13.55 28.72
C ARG A 663 -22.49 14.21 29.69
N GLN A 664 -22.25 15.45 30.09
CA GLN A 664 -23.21 16.20 30.89
C GLN A 664 -24.46 16.55 30.07
N HIS A 665 -24.29 16.92 28.81
CA HIS A 665 -25.41 17.15 27.90
C HIS A 665 -26.28 15.89 27.75
N LEU A 666 -25.69 14.71 27.55
CA LEU A 666 -26.42 13.44 27.49
C LEU A 666 -27.18 13.11 28.80
N LEU A 667 -26.66 13.51 29.97
CA LEU A 667 -27.38 13.42 31.24
C LEU A 667 -28.58 14.38 31.27
N ASN A 668 -28.39 15.62 30.83
CA ASN A 668 -29.44 16.64 30.76
C ASN A 668 -30.58 16.21 29.82
N GLN A 669 -30.25 15.54 28.71
CA GLN A 669 -31.21 14.97 27.77
C GLN A 669 -31.85 13.65 28.26
N GLY A 670 -31.44 13.12 29.42
CA GLY A 670 -31.97 11.88 29.99
C GLY A 670 -31.57 10.60 29.24
N ILE A 671 -30.66 10.69 28.27
CA ILE A 671 -30.17 9.54 27.47
C ILE A 671 -29.36 8.58 28.35
N ILE A 672 -28.57 9.14 29.26
CA ILE A 672 -27.87 8.41 30.31
C ILE A 672 -28.39 8.87 31.68
N SER A 673 -28.33 7.99 32.67
CA SER A 673 -28.88 8.29 34.00
C SER A 673 -28.29 7.42 35.11
N GLY A 674 -28.48 7.87 36.35
CA GLY A 674 -27.96 7.19 37.53
C GLY A 674 -26.47 7.45 37.79
N PRO A 675 -25.89 6.82 38.84
CA PRO A 675 -24.57 7.17 39.32
C PRO A 675 -23.45 6.70 38.36
N ALA A 676 -22.48 7.58 38.10
CA ALA A 676 -21.41 7.36 37.13
C ALA A 676 -20.51 6.14 37.42
N ASN A 677 -20.43 5.72 38.68
CA ASN A 677 -19.65 4.56 39.11
C ASN A 677 -20.38 3.22 38.91
N ALA A 678 -21.68 3.22 38.60
CA ALA A 678 -22.45 2.00 38.38
C ALA A 678 -21.85 1.19 37.21
N LYS A 679 -21.83 -0.14 37.35
CA LYS A 679 -21.24 -1.07 36.39
C LYS A 679 -22.31 -1.97 35.76
N ALA A 680 -22.07 -2.37 34.52
CA ALA A 680 -22.89 -3.32 33.77
C ALA A 680 -21.99 -4.35 33.07
N LYS A 681 -22.53 -5.54 32.80
CA LYS A 681 -21.86 -6.55 31.97
C LYS A 681 -22.33 -6.41 30.53
N TYR A 682 -21.39 -6.34 29.59
CA TYR A 682 -21.70 -6.27 28.16
C TYR A 682 -20.71 -7.08 27.35
N LYS A 683 -21.17 -7.65 26.22
CA LYS A 683 -20.33 -8.46 25.33
C LYS A 683 -19.72 -7.56 24.25
N ILE A 684 -18.42 -7.25 24.36
CA ILE A 684 -17.66 -6.45 23.40
C ILE A 684 -16.66 -7.37 22.68
N LYS A 685 -16.66 -7.35 21.35
CA LYS A 685 -15.78 -8.20 20.51
C LYS A 685 -15.83 -9.68 20.90
N GLY A 686 -17.02 -10.19 21.22
CA GLY A 686 -17.24 -11.58 21.61
C GLY A 686 -16.89 -11.94 23.05
N LYS A 687 -16.29 -11.03 23.82
CA LYS A 687 -15.87 -11.25 25.22
C LYS A 687 -16.77 -10.48 26.18
N MET A 688 -17.11 -11.11 27.31
CA MET A 688 -17.87 -10.45 28.38
C MET A 688 -16.95 -9.47 29.12
N GLN A 689 -17.34 -8.20 29.21
CA GLN A 689 -16.58 -7.13 29.85
C GLN A 689 -17.47 -6.40 30.87
N THR A 690 -16.84 -5.82 31.91
CA THR A 690 -17.52 -4.91 32.85
C THR A 690 -17.34 -3.48 32.36
N ILE A 691 -18.42 -2.79 32.04
CA ILE A 691 -18.44 -1.39 31.56
C ILE A 691 -19.20 -0.48 32.52
N SER A 692 -19.13 0.85 32.34
CA SER A 692 -19.99 1.76 33.10
C SER A 692 -21.44 1.64 32.65
N ARG A 693 -22.39 1.94 33.56
CA ARG A 693 -23.82 1.98 33.24
C ARG A 693 -24.13 3.05 32.18
N HIS A 694 -23.45 4.19 32.24
CA HIS A 694 -23.61 5.24 31.23
C HIS A 694 -23.16 4.77 29.84
N LEU A 695 -22.03 4.05 29.72
CA LEU A 695 -21.63 3.48 28.43
C LEU A 695 -22.63 2.42 27.96
N TYR A 696 -23.20 1.61 28.85
CA TYR A 696 -24.26 0.66 28.49
C TYR A 696 -25.48 1.39 27.90
N GLN A 697 -25.95 2.45 28.55
CA GLN A 697 -27.09 3.26 28.07
C GLN A 697 -26.76 3.95 26.75
N PHE A 698 -25.55 4.49 26.61
CA PHE A 698 -25.10 5.10 25.37
C PHE A 698 -24.98 4.08 24.22
N ILE A 699 -24.56 2.84 24.48
CA ILE A 699 -24.60 1.76 23.48
C ILE A 699 -26.02 1.51 22.99
N ASP A 700 -27.01 1.52 23.88
CA ASP A 700 -28.42 1.33 23.50
C ASP A 700 -28.97 2.53 22.72
N HIS A 701 -28.59 3.76 23.09
CA HIS A 701 -28.89 4.97 22.32
C HIS A 701 -28.33 4.91 20.89
N VAL A 702 -27.04 4.62 20.74
CA VAL A 702 -26.37 4.47 19.44
C VAL A 702 -26.97 3.32 18.62
N LYS A 703 -27.48 2.27 19.26
CA LYS A 703 -28.22 1.19 18.58
C LYS A 703 -29.52 1.70 17.93
N GLN A 704 -30.26 2.60 18.59
CA GLN A 704 -31.46 3.20 17.99
C GLN A 704 -31.09 4.11 16.82
N ILE A 705 -29.97 4.83 16.91
CA ILE A 705 -29.46 5.67 15.83
C ILE A 705 -29.02 4.82 14.63
N GLU A 706 -28.33 3.69 14.86
CA GLU A 706 -28.00 2.72 13.80
C GLU A 706 -29.26 2.18 13.12
N LYS A 707 -30.30 1.85 13.90
CA LYS A 707 -31.58 1.41 13.35
C LYS A 707 -32.24 2.50 12.48
N TRP A 708 -32.22 3.75 12.94
CA TRP A 708 -32.70 4.89 12.15
C TRP A 708 -31.86 5.07 10.88
N PHE A 709 -30.53 5.05 10.99
CA PHE A 709 -29.61 5.22 9.87
C PHE A 709 -29.91 4.21 8.75
N TRP A 710 -30.04 2.92 9.07
CA TRP A 710 -30.38 1.90 8.08
C TRP A 710 -31.83 1.96 7.57
N GLY A 711 -32.71 2.67 8.26
CA GLY A 711 -34.05 3.01 7.76
C GLY A 711 -34.02 4.15 6.73
N GLU A 712 -33.14 5.13 6.91
CA GLU A 712 -32.97 6.26 5.98
C GLU A 712 -32.13 5.92 4.75
N PHE A 713 -31.17 4.99 4.90
CA PHE A 713 -30.23 4.59 3.85
C PHE A 713 -30.36 3.10 3.47
N PRO A 714 -31.55 2.65 3.02
CA PRO A 714 -31.79 1.23 2.71
C PRO A 714 -30.98 0.73 1.50
N GLY A 715 -30.78 1.57 0.48
CA GLY A 715 -30.01 1.21 -0.72
C GLY A 715 -28.54 0.95 -0.40
N LEU A 716 -27.98 1.71 0.54
CA LEU A 716 -26.63 1.46 1.06
C LEU A 716 -26.53 0.08 1.72
N ARG A 717 -27.54 -0.32 2.49
CA ARG A 717 -27.56 -1.63 3.15
C ARG A 717 -27.73 -2.78 2.16
N GLU A 718 -28.57 -2.60 1.15
CA GLU A 718 -28.77 -3.56 0.06
C GLU A 718 -27.48 -3.76 -0.72
N TRP A 719 -26.80 -2.68 -1.06
CA TRP A 719 -25.47 -2.71 -1.69
C TRP A 719 -24.45 -3.48 -0.85
N GLN A 720 -24.32 -3.20 0.45
CA GLN A 720 -23.42 -3.95 1.34
C GLN A 720 -23.73 -5.45 1.32
N THR A 721 -25.00 -5.82 1.35
CA THR A 721 -25.44 -7.21 1.35
C THR A 721 -25.10 -7.90 0.02
N ARG A 722 -25.33 -7.21 -1.10
CA ARG A 722 -25.01 -7.68 -2.45
C ARG A 722 -23.50 -7.88 -2.64
N MET A 723 -22.68 -6.91 -2.27
CA MET A 723 -21.22 -6.99 -2.36
C MET A 723 -20.63 -8.19 -1.59
N VAL A 724 -21.15 -8.47 -0.39
CA VAL A 724 -20.70 -9.64 0.38
C VAL A 724 -21.08 -10.94 -0.32
N LYS A 725 -22.27 -11.01 -0.92
CA LYS A 725 -22.74 -12.19 -1.65
C LYS A 725 -21.92 -12.40 -2.92
N GLU A 726 -21.69 -11.35 -3.70
CA GLU A 726 -20.85 -11.37 -4.90
C GLU A 726 -19.42 -11.82 -4.56
N TYR A 727 -18.80 -11.23 -3.53
CA TYR A 727 -17.47 -11.66 -3.07
C TYR A 727 -17.44 -13.15 -2.64
N GLN A 728 -18.49 -13.62 -1.96
CA GLN A 728 -18.60 -15.04 -1.60
C GLN A 728 -18.71 -15.94 -2.84
N GLN A 729 -19.30 -15.48 -3.93
CA GLN A 729 -19.43 -16.23 -5.18
C GLN A 729 -18.13 -16.16 -6.02
N THR A 730 -17.63 -14.97 -6.32
CA THR A 730 -16.54 -14.76 -7.29
C THR A 730 -15.14 -14.79 -6.64
N GLY A 731 -15.04 -14.42 -5.36
CA GLY A 731 -13.78 -14.32 -4.64
C GLY A 731 -12.99 -13.05 -4.85
N GLY A 732 -13.56 -12.11 -5.58
CA GLY A 732 -13.05 -10.76 -5.70
C GLY A 732 -14.15 -9.74 -5.55
N ILE A 733 -13.76 -8.49 -5.35
CA ILE A 733 -14.62 -7.34 -5.56
C ILE A 733 -14.16 -6.66 -6.83
N GLU A 734 -15.07 -6.46 -7.76
CA GLU A 734 -14.83 -5.68 -8.98
C GLU A 734 -15.21 -4.23 -8.72
N MET A 735 -14.39 -3.31 -9.22
CA MET A 735 -14.63 -1.86 -9.16
C MET A 735 -15.03 -1.37 -10.55
N PRO A 736 -15.76 -0.24 -10.69
CA PRO A 736 -16.32 0.19 -11.98
C PRO A 736 -15.31 0.38 -13.12
N PHE A 737 -14.05 0.70 -12.80
CA PHE A 737 -12.96 0.80 -13.78
C PHE A 737 -12.35 -0.56 -14.19
N GLY A 738 -12.90 -1.68 -13.72
CA GLY A 738 -12.47 -3.04 -14.04
C GLY A 738 -11.43 -3.67 -13.11
N TYR A 739 -11.02 -2.97 -12.04
CA TYR A 739 -10.06 -3.52 -11.08
C TYR A 739 -10.72 -4.59 -10.22
N VAL A 740 -10.05 -5.73 -10.05
CA VAL A 740 -10.54 -6.82 -9.21
C VAL A 740 -9.62 -7.04 -8.01
N ARG A 741 -10.15 -6.82 -6.81
CA ARG A 741 -9.43 -7.13 -5.56
C ARG A 741 -9.82 -8.52 -5.07
N ASN A 742 -8.93 -9.48 -5.27
CA ASN A 742 -9.20 -10.92 -5.16
C ASN A 742 -8.60 -11.59 -3.91
N ASP A 743 -8.30 -10.82 -2.86
CA ASP A 743 -7.71 -11.34 -1.64
C ASP A 743 -8.72 -11.79 -0.57
N LEU A 744 -8.25 -12.37 0.55
CA LEU A 744 -9.11 -12.72 1.68
C LEU A 744 -9.60 -11.47 2.43
N LEU A 745 -10.89 -11.15 2.27
CA LEU A 745 -11.52 -9.95 2.81
C LEU A 745 -12.57 -10.27 3.88
N ASN A 746 -12.58 -9.44 4.92
CA ASN A 746 -13.74 -9.31 5.79
C ASN A 746 -14.68 -8.25 5.20
N ASN A 747 -15.91 -8.18 5.70
CA ASN A 747 -16.94 -7.27 5.20
C ASN A 747 -16.45 -5.81 5.16
N ASN A 748 -15.76 -5.34 6.21
CA ASN A 748 -15.27 -3.96 6.23
C ASN A 748 -14.31 -3.66 5.08
N LYS A 749 -13.41 -4.59 4.75
CA LYS A 749 -12.47 -4.42 3.63
C LYS A 749 -13.12 -4.57 2.26
N ILE A 750 -14.24 -5.31 2.16
CA ILE A 750 -15.05 -5.41 0.95
C ILE A 750 -15.59 -4.01 0.61
N PHE A 751 -16.28 -3.37 1.56
CA PHE A 751 -16.92 -2.07 1.33
C PHE A 751 -15.91 -0.94 1.19
N ASN A 752 -14.98 -0.83 2.14
CA ASN A 752 -13.95 0.20 2.10
C ASN A 752 -13.06 0.09 0.86
N GLY A 753 -12.72 -1.13 0.44
CA GLY A 753 -11.92 -1.35 -0.76
C GLY A 753 -12.60 -0.86 -2.03
N ALA A 754 -13.90 -1.13 -2.19
CA ALA A 754 -14.67 -0.68 -3.34
C ALA A 754 -14.79 0.85 -3.40
N ILE A 755 -15.07 1.49 -2.26
CA ILE A 755 -15.23 2.96 -2.17
C ILE A 755 -13.90 3.67 -2.41
N GLN A 756 -12.85 3.29 -1.67
CA GLN A 756 -11.55 3.99 -1.76
C GLN A 756 -10.86 3.77 -3.09
N GLY A 757 -10.93 2.56 -3.64
CA GLY A 757 -10.36 2.29 -4.96
C GLY A 757 -11.06 3.10 -6.04
N THR A 758 -12.41 3.09 -6.06
CA THR A 758 -13.18 3.86 -7.04
C THR A 758 -12.94 5.37 -6.94
N ALA A 759 -12.85 5.93 -5.73
CA ALA A 759 -12.51 7.33 -5.53
C ALA A 759 -11.14 7.69 -6.16
N PHE A 760 -10.12 6.88 -5.90
CA PHE A 760 -8.81 7.07 -6.50
C PHE A 760 -8.81 6.88 -8.03
N HIS A 761 -9.57 5.93 -8.56
CA HIS A 761 -9.64 5.71 -10.01
C HIS A 761 -10.27 6.90 -10.75
N ILE A 762 -11.30 7.53 -10.16
CA ILE A 762 -11.86 8.79 -10.67
C ILE A 762 -10.78 9.88 -10.67
N LEU A 763 -10.05 10.03 -9.55
CA LEU A 763 -8.97 11.02 -9.42
C LEU A 763 -7.87 10.82 -10.47
N ILE A 764 -7.42 9.58 -10.67
CA ILE A 764 -6.38 9.27 -11.66
C ILE A 764 -6.86 9.50 -13.07
N TRP A 765 -8.11 9.18 -13.40
CA TRP A 765 -8.65 9.52 -14.71
C TRP A 765 -8.57 11.02 -14.95
N CYS A 766 -8.98 11.83 -13.96
CA CYS A 766 -8.89 13.29 -14.06
C CYS A 766 -7.44 13.76 -14.16
N TYR A 767 -6.53 13.18 -13.39
CA TYR A 767 -5.10 13.49 -13.44
C TYR A 767 -4.53 13.28 -14.84
N ILE A 768 -4.86 12.15 -15.49
CA ILE A 768 -4.43 11.82 -16.86
C ILE A 768 -4.98 12.82 -17.88
N GLU A 769 -6.26 13.18 -17.79
CA GLU A 769 -6.86 14.15 -18.72
C GLU A 769 -6.23 15.54 -18.54
N LEU A 770 -6.06 15.99 -17.29
CA LEU A 770 -5.43 17.28 -16.97
C LEU A 770 -3.95 17.32 -17.37
N HIS A 771 -3.26 16.17 -17.32
CA HIS A 771 -1.90 16.05 -17.79
C HIS A 771 -1.74 16.45 -19.26
N LYS A 772 -2.71 16.11 -20.12
CA LYS A 772 -2.68 16.49 -21.55
C LYS A 772 -2.69 18.00 -21.74
N TYR A 773 -3.36 18.75 -20.85
CA TYR A 773 -3.35 20.22 -20.88
C TYR A 773 -2.01 20.78 -20.42
N CYS A 774 -1.39 20.23 -19.38
CA CYS A 774 -0.02 20.58 -18.98
C CYS A 774 0.99 20.38 -20.12
N GLN A 775 0.84 19.30 -20.90
CA GLN A 775 1.77 19.01 -22.00
C GLN A 775 1.58 19.88 -23.24
N THR A 776 0.40 20.51 -23.44
CA THR A 776 0.06 21.13 -24.74
C THR A 776 -0.55 22.54 -24.68
N LYS A 777 -1.09 22.95 -23.53
CA LYS A 777 -1.90 24.18 -23.39
C LYS A 777 -1.41 25.13 -22.31
N TRP A 778 -0.80 24.62 -21.25
CA TRP A 778 -0.41 25.41 -20.08
C TRP A 778 1.09 25.54 -19.93
N ARG A 779 1.52 26.60 -19.25
CA ARG A 779 2.86 26.65 -18.65
C ARG A 779 2.89 25.97 -17.28
N THR A 780 1.73 25.76 -16.68
CA THR A 780 1.49 25.06 -15.40
C THR A 780 1.84 23.58 -15.49
N ASP A 781 2.55 23.08 -14.48
CA ASP A 781 3.01 21.70 -14.36
C ASP A 781 2.26 20.95 -13.26
N GLN A 782 2.06 19.65 -13.43
CA GLN A 782 1.55 18.77 -12.38
C GLN A 782 2.70 18.19 -11.55
N LEU A 783 2.72 18.49 -10.25
CA LEU A 783 3.72 18.02 -9.30
C LEU A 783 3.43 16.61 -8.75
N GLY A 784 2.21 16.13 -8.90
CA GLY A 784 1.83 14.76 -8.53
C GLY A 784 0.48 14.66 -7.87
N GLN A 785 0.23 13.47 -7.31
CA GLN A 785 -0.97 13.13 -6.56
C GLN A 785 -0.57 12.92 -5.10
N ILE A 786 -1.07 13.78 -4.21
CA ILE A 786 -0.71 13.78 -2.79
C ILE A 786 -2.00 13.67 -1.99
N HIS A 787 -2.11 12.72 -1.06
CA HIS A 787 -3.39 12.36 -0.43
C HIS A 787 -4.50 12.02 -1.44
N ASP A 788 -5.50 12.88 -1.60
CA ASP A 788 -6.59 12.78 -2.58
C ASP A 788 -6.62 14.04 -3.51
N GLU A 789 -5.60 14.91 -3.40
CA GLU A 789 -5.48 16.17 -4.16
C GLU A 789 -4.52 16.04 -5.36
N ILE A 790 -4.84 16.75 -6.44
CA ILE A 790 -3.93 17.03 -7.56
C ILE A 790 -3.16 18.30 -7.23
N VAL A 791 -1.82 18.23 -7.25
CA VAL A 791 -0.96 19.36 -6.92
C VAL A 791 -0.27 19.89 -8.17
N TYR A 792 -0.28 21.20 -8.32
CA TYR A 792 0.33 21.93 -9.44
C TYR A 792 1.43 22.87 -8.96
N ASP A 793 2.45 23.00 -9.80
CA ASP A 793 3.31 24.17 -9.84
C ASP A 793 2.68 25.10 -10.88
N MET A 794 1.87 26.05 -10.44
CA MET A 794 0.98 26.86 -11.27
C MET A 794 1.66 28.14 -11.74
N ALA A 795 1.72 28.34 -13.05
CA ALA A 795 2.30 29.52 -13.65
C ALA A 795 1.49 30.79 -13.31
N ASP A 796 2.16 31.92 -13.12
CA ASP A 796 1.47 33.16 -12.86
C ASP A 796 0.58 33.59 -14.05
N GLY A 797 -0.61 34.13 -13.72
CA GLY A 797 -1.66 34.46 -14.69
C GLY A 797 -2.53 33.28 -15.13
N GLU A 798 -2.26 32.04 -14.71
CA GLU A 798 -3.02 30.85 -15.14
C GLU A 798 -4.07 30.34 -14.14
N ILE A 799 -4.33 31.06 -13.04
CA ILE A 799 -5.32 30.64 -12.01
C ILE A 799 -6.67 30.30 -12.63
N GLN A 800 -7.26 31.21 -13.40
CA GLN A 800 -8.59 30.99 -13.99
C GLN A 800 -8.60 29.84 -15.01
N PRO A 801 -7.78 29.84 -16.07
CA PRO A 801 -7.83 28.77 -17.07
C PRO A 801 -7.53 27.39 -16.48
N VAL A 802 -6.61 27.28 -15.52
CA VAL A 802 -6.30 26.01 -14.86
C VAL A 802 -7.46 25.57 -13.98
N LEU A 803 -7.93 26.41 -13.05
CA LEU A 803 -8.99 26.00 -12.12
C LEU A 803 -10.33 25.73 -12.83
N ASN A 804 -10.69 26.50 -13.86
CA ASN A 804 -11.91 26.24 -14.64
C ASN A 804 -11.83 24.92 -15.40
N THR A 805 -10.68 24.60 -16.00
CA THR A 805 -10.51 23.32 -16.71
C THR A 805 -10.44 22.16 -15.73
N THR A 806 -9.76 22.34 -14.58
CA THR A 806 -9.71 21.33 -13.53
C THR A 806 -11.09 21.02 -13.00
N GLU A 807 -11.90 22.04 -12.72
CA GLU A 807 -13.30 21.86 -12.34
C GLU A 807 -14.09 21.14 -13.42
N ASP A 808 -14.00 21.56 -14.68
CA ASP A 808 -14.73 20.94 -15.78
C ASP A 808 -14.36 19.47 -15.97
N VAL A 809 -13.06 19.13 -15.94
CA VAL A 809 -12.60 17.74 -16.04
C VAL A 809 -13.07 16.92 -14.83
N MET A 810 -12.86 17.43 -13.62
CA MET A 810 -13.14 16.69 -12.38
C MET A 810 -14.64 16.59 -12.07
N THR A 811 -15.47 17.50 -12.59
CA THR A 811 -16.89 17.55 -12.22
C THR A 811 -17.86 17.29 -13.37
N THR A 812 -17.49 17.58 -14.62
CA THR A 812 -18.36 17.46 -15.79
C THR A 812 -17.88 16.35 -16.71
N GLN A 813 -16.68 16.48 -17.30
CA GLN A 813 -16.20 15.55 -18.33
C GLN A 813 -16.09 14.11 -17.82
N VAL A 814 -15.68 13.92 -16.56
CA VAL A 814 -15.62 12.57 -15.97
C VAL A 814 -17.00 11.90 -15.91
N ARG A 815 -18.07 12.66 -15.70
CA ARG A 815 -19.45 12.15 -15.66
C ARG A 815 -20.02 11.92 -17.06
N GLU A 816 -19.63 12.77 -18.02
CA GLU A 816 -19.97 12.55 -19.43
C GLU A 816 -19.27 11.29 -19.97
N ARG A 817 -18.03 11.03 -19.51
CA ARG A 817 -17.28 9.84 -19.87
C ARG A 817 -17.82 8.57 -19.24
N TYR A 818 -18.33 8.67 -18.01
CA TYR A 818 -18.81 7.56 -17.19
C TYR A 818 -20.19 7.88 -16.62
N ASP A 819 -21.23 7.44 -17.33
CA ASP A 819 -22.64 7.64 -16.99
C ASP A 819 -23.04 7.13 -15.59
N TRP A 820 -22.35 6.10 -15.10
CA TRP A 820 -22.53 5.57 -13.74
C TRP A 820 -22.11 6.56 -12.65
N ILE A 821 -21.34 7.61 -12.96
CA ILE A 821 -21.05 8.74 -12.05
C ILE A 821 -22.22 9.72 -12.09
N ASN A 822 -23.33 9.31 -11.50
CA ASN A 822 -24.63 9.98 -11.62
C ASN A 822 -24.96 10.93 -10.45
N VAL A 823 -23.97 11.31 -9.65
CA VAL A 823 -24.09 12.36 -8.63
C VAL A 823 -23.22 13.56 -9.01
N PRO A 824 -23.59 14.79 -8.62
CA PRO A 824 -22.69 15.93 -8.76
C PRO A 824 -21.36 15.66 -8.04
N LEU A 825 -20.26 16.08 -8.65
CA LEU A 825 -18.94 16.12 -8.01
C LEU A 825 -18.58 17.59 -7.79
N VAL A 826 -17.77 17.86 -6.76
CA VAL A 826 -17.34 19.22 -6.41
C VAL A 826 -15.85 19.20 -6.11
N ILE A 827 -15.18 20.31 -6.38
CA ILE A 827 -13.76 20.49 -6.08
C ILE A 827 -13.57 21.55 -4.99
N GLU A 828 -12.49 21.42 -4.22
CA GLU A 828 -12.07 22.37 -3.18
C GLU A 828 -10.64 22.85 -3.47
N PRO A 829 -10.47 23.85 -4.37
CA PRO A 829 -9.14 24.34 -4.71
C PRO A 829 -8.54 25.24 -3.63
N GLU A 830 -7.26 25.07 -3.35
CA GLU A 830 -6.46 25.98 -2.55
C GLU A 830 -5.20 26.43 -3.32
N VAL A 831 -4.87 27.72 -3.27
CA VAL A 831 -3.75 28.31 -4.04
C VAL A 831 -2.89 29.21 -3.15
N THR A 832 -1.58 29.23 -3.35
CA THR A 832 -0.66 30.15 -2.66
C THR A 832 -0.54 31.50 -3.35
N ASP A 833 0.09 32.45 -2.66
CA ASP A 833 0.68 33.62 -3.33
C ASP A 833 1.93 33.20 -4.15
N ILE A 834 2.44 34.09 -5.02
CA ILE A 834 3.66 33.84 -5.82
C ILE A 834 4.85 33.64 -4.88
N ASP A 835 5.71 32.66 -5.18
CA ASP A 835 6.91 32.34 -4.39
C ASP A 835 6.62 32.02 -2.92
N VAL A 836 5.38 31.63 -2.60
CA VAL A 836 4.98 31.28 -1.23
C VAL A 836 4.81 29.77 -1.10
N GLY A 837 5.39 29.20 -0.03
CA GLY A 837 5.39 27.77 0.23
C GLY A 837 4.02 27.18 0.55
N TRP A 838 3.90 25.86 0.37
CA TRP A 838 2.66 25.06 0.43
C TRP A 838 1.85 25.31 1.70
N TYR A 839 2.50 25.49 2.85
CA TYR A 839 1.79 25.73 4.12
C TYR A 839 0.77 26.88 4.05
N TYR A 840 1.03 27.92 3.25
CA TYR A 840 0.21 29.13 3.18
C TYR A 840 -0.83 29.12 2.04
N LYS A 841 -1.19 27.93 1.52
CA LYS A 841 -2.32 27.80 0.58
C LYS A 841 -3.59 28.41 1.19
N LYS A 842 -4.34 29.14 0.36
CA LYS A 842 -5.60 29.78 0.74
C LYS A 842 -6.73 29.14 -0.06
N PRO A 843 -7.88 28.83 0.56
CA PRO A 843 -9.02 28.29 -0.16
C PRO A 843 -9.54 29.30 -1.18
N MET A 844 -9.97 28.79 -2.33
CA MET A 844 -10.58 29.57 -3.41
C MET A 844 -12.08 29.31 -3.44
N ILE A 845 -12.86 30.32 -3.79
CA ILE A 845 -14.32 30.23 -4.01
C ILE A 845 -14.65 30.87 -5.36
N LYS A 846 -15.81 30.53 -5.91
CA LYS A 846 -16.34 31.22 -7.08
C LYS A 846 -17.20 32.41 -6.67
N GLU A 847 -16.88 33.57 -7.21
CA GLU A 847 -17.72 34.77 -7.19
C GLU A 847 -17.98 35.19 -8.63
N ASN A 848 -19.24 35.22 -9.06
CA ASN A 848 -19.65 35.51 -10.44
C ASN A 848 -18.87 34.68 -11.49
N ASP A 849 -18.77 33.36 -11.27
CA ASP A 849 -18.03 32.40 -12.10
C ASP A 849 -16.52 32.64 -12.24
N VAL A 850 -15.94 33.44 -11.35
CA VAL A 850 -14.49 33.69 -11.28
C VAL A 850 -13.95 33.14 -9.97
N TRP A 851 -12.83 32.40 -10.04
CA TRP A 851 -12.14 31.92 -8.85
C TRP A 851 -11.44 33.07 -8.13
N VAL A 852 -11.82 33.31 -6.88
CA VAL A 852 -11.20 34.32 -6.02
C VAL A 852 -10.76 33.70 -4.70
N TYR A 853 -9.79 34.30 -4.04
CA TYR A 853 -9.42 33.88 -2.70
C TYR A 853 -10.60 34.07 -1.76
N LYS A 854 -10.93 33.03 -0.99
CA LYS A 854 -11.97 33.13 0.04
C LYS A 854 -11.61 34.28 0.99
N PRO A 855 -12.49 35.26 1.20
CA PRO A 855 -12.24 36.35 2.13
C PRO A 855 -11.92 35.79 3.52
N VAL A 856 -10.86 36.29 4.15
CA VAL A 856 -10.58 35.97 5.55
C VAL A 856 -11.65 36.67 6.38
N THR A 857 -12.71 35.96 6.75
CA THR A 857 -13.61 36.43 7.80
C THR A 857 -12.79 36.50 9.09
N ALA A 858 -12.60 37.70 9.62
CA ALA A 858 -12.00 37.90 10.94
C ALA A 858 -12.83 37.09 11.96
N GLN A 859 -12.28 35.97 12.42
CA GLN A 859 -12.82 35.15 13.50
C GLN A 859 -11.96 35.31 14.74
#